data_AF-A0A925ANU2-F1
#
_entry.id   AF-A0A925ANU2-F1
#
_cell.length_a   1.000
_cell.length_b   1.000
_cell.length_c   1.000
_cell.angle_alpha   90.00
_cell.angle_beta   90.00
_cell.angle_gamma   90.00
#
_symmetry.space_group_name_H-M   'P 1'
#
loop_
_entity.id
_entity.type
_entity.pdbx_description
1 polymer ?
#
loop_
_entity_poly.entity_id
_entity_poly.type
_entity_poly.pdbx_seq_one_letter_code
_entity_poly.pdbx_strand_id
1 'polypeptide(L)'
;MFRLIAGMAILGVPVAAHGIGPYTPDANTLQLWHLDGSGANAAGGVNLTPQLGATVTTAGYSGFGTSLSTAVAGSYMGVGAPANVGSGGSDNVNIAIQNATTRAYTFEAVVKLNSTSGGAGYHIISGEGEGADRAWQFRIDPIGMVSGASDNTKVRLEFNNLVGGSQVFATLPDVGGGDPNAPNTTDWFHVAVTYSGTPATAGNMNFYWTKVDPGNTVAALAASVTQANNITINNNGATGGLTNTDFAIGNELRSTGGQTETFNGLIDEVRISSVARANNEFIFGNVTASFWNVYADGNWDNALNWTPGLPGGAIPGAIGAVASFGGGPTPISFIRTVTIDGTKTVGVLNFDAIGFSLVSGTSGAIALDNAAVASVVTVGMGTHFVSVPVSVDAEGATIATSTLSSTLTMSGPITGAGGITKSGAGTLTLSGNNSYAGATTVTGGVLAMTGTNTYGGATIVSGGTLRASDGVGLPTTSNLTLSGGVFETGTNFARVGGSNPGEVQLTTGTTGFSAMGADIQVAIGSLATPTPLVWGTGAFAPTTLVLNTSAATNAIDFKNAIDLGAAARGLQVNANVATLSGQLTGAVGGDLNIGGNTGTGTVVLSNPTNNYDGVTIVFGASVKPTTANGLGSTVGRTYIFGSSATVSEVALEGGITLAEPFELGGKQAAGATTPHIRNISGNNTITGNFTASPNGNQYNLQSDAGLLTISGNYTQTAGTGARFLNLQGAGNGAYSGAISDGTAIITVTKKDAGTWTLSGANTYTGATNANGGKLVTVNAVQNNAAMGITNNAVLEVPTSGGASGVTSIGALTIAPNGGNYAGTLQLHDNDLVVNNGVYADILAMVKSGLPLLGFGGDGTGITSAEVIAQGAGGVGLNGTMLGVVDGALAGGQVTSLSGFTVANPTTSVLVKYTWRGDANLDGIVNGSDYALADTGFSGGGTGWFYGDVNYDGVINGSDYALIDTGFSSQTGPLPEPAMLSLLGLGAMGMLRRRRFTA
;
A
#
# COMPACT_ATOMS: atom_id res chain seq x y z
N MET A 1 -31.52 -76.83 -28.23
CA MET A 1 -32.65 -77.37 -27.43
C MET A 1 -32.54 -76.76 -26.04
N PHE A 2 -33.66 -76.30 -25.45
CA PHE A 2 -33.83 -75.57 -24.16
C PHE A 2 -33.50 -74.06 -24.16
N ARG A 3 -34.53 -73.18 -24.27
CA ARG A 3 -35.36 -72.53 -23.22
C ARG A 3 -34.58 -71.39 -22.53
N LEU A 4 -35.04 -70.14 -22.42
CA LEU A 4 -36.33 -69.69 -21.89
C LEU A 4 -36.56 -68.18 -22.22
N ILE A 5 -37.82 -67.79 -22.47
CA ILE A 5 -38.34 -66.40 -22.42
C ILE A 5 -39.20 -66.26 -21.15
N ALA A 6 -39.21 -65.05 -20.58
CA ALA A 6 -40.19 -64.41 -19.70
C ALA A 6 -39.81 -64.18 -18.22
N GLY A 7 -39.64 -62.89 -17.89
CA GLY A 7 -40.41 -62.20 -16.86
C GLY A 7 -39.97 -62.34 -15.40
N MET A 8 -39.34 -61.30 -14.84
CA MET A 8 -39.50 -60.95 -13.43
C MET A 8 -39.23 -59.46 -13.23
N ALA A 9 -40.25 -58.76 -12.73
CA ALA A 9 -40.13 -57.43 -12.17
C ALA A 9 -39.12 -57.46 -11.03
N ILE A 10 -38.05 -56.67 -11.13
CA ILE A 10 -37.17 -56.42 -9.98
C ILE A 10 -37.77 -55.22 -9.26
N LEU A 11 -38.38 -55.52 -8.11
CA LEU A 11 -38.76 -54.56 -7.09
C LEU A 11 -37.58 -53.62 -6.84
N GLY A 12 -37.87 -52.32 -6.66
CA GLY A 12 -36.90 -51.35 -6.18
C GLY A 12 -36.21 -51.90 -4.92
N VAL A 13 -34.90 -52.12 -5.03
CA VAL A 13 -34.05 -52.33 -3.87
C VAL A 13 -34.06 -50.98 -3.14
N PRO A 14 -34.48 -50.92 -1.87
CA PRO A 14 -34.33 -49.68 -1.11
C PRO A 14 -32.84 -49.35 -1.07
N VAL A 15 -32.49 -48.12 -1.46
CA VAL A 15 -31.19 -47.53 -1.17
C VAL A 15 -30.95 -47.77 0.32
N ALA A 16 -29.84 -48.41 0.68
CA ALA A 16 -29.47 -48.55 2.08
C ALA A 16 -29.43 -47.14 2.67
N ALA A 17 -30.34 -46.86 3.62
CA ALA A 17 -30.41 -45.58 4.29
C ALA A 17 -29.03 -45.27 4.88
N HIS A 18 -28.55 -44.03 4.69
CA HIS A 18 -27.31 -43.56 5.28
C HIS A 18 -27.42 -43.71 6.80
N GLY A 19 -26.56 -44.52 7.41
CA GLY A 19 -26.63 -44.79 8.84
C GLY A 19 -26.09 -43.60 9.61
N ILE A 20 -26.97 -42.74 10.14
CA ILE A 20 -26.60 -41.77 11.18
C ILE A 20 -26.16 -42.54 12.42
N GLY A 21 -24.92 -42.32 12.87
CA GLY A 21 -24.30 -43.00 14.00
C GLY A 21 -23.53 -42.03 14.91
N PRO A 22 -23.11 -42.48 16.11
CA PRO A 22 -22.26 -41.70 17.02
C PRO A 22 -21.01 -41.16 16.34
N TYR A 23 -20.51 -40.01 16.79
CA TYR A 23 -19.26 -39.47 16.26
C TYR A 23 -18.08 -40.40 16.51
N THR A 24 -17.23 -40.59 15.52
CA THR A 24 -15.92 -41.22 15.74
C THR A 24 -14.86 -40.13 15.79
N PRO A 25 -13.93 -40.17 16.77
CA PRO A 25 -12.85 -39.19 16.83
C PRO A 25 -11.92 -39.32 15.63
N ASP A 26 -11.51 -38.19 15.07
CA ASP A 26 -10.53 -38.06 14.00
C ASP A 26 -9.33 -37.19 14.44
N ALA A 27 -8.36 -36.98 13.53
CA ALA A 27 -7.16 -36.20 13.82
C ALA A 27 -7.42 -34.73 14.21
N ASN A 28 -8.60 -34.21 13.89
CA ASN A 28 -9.01 -32.84 14.22
C ASN A 28 -9.91 -32.79 15.46
N THR A 29 -10.30 -33.92 16.03
CA THR A 29 -11.16 -33.98 17.22
C THR A 29 -10.35 -33.63 18.46
N LEU A 30 -10.71 -32.53 19.13
CA LEU A 30 -10.07 -32.06 20.35
C LEU A 30 -10.74 -32.62 21.60
N GLN A 31 -12.08 -32.65 21.60
CA GLN A 31 -12.91 -33.20 22.67
C GLN A 31 -14.11 -33.92 22.04
N LEU A 32 -14.52 -35.06 22.62
CA LEU A 32 -15.73 -35.79 22.24
C LEU A 32 -16.39 -36.39 23.48
N TRP A 33 -17.68 -36.15 23.66
CA TRP A 33 -18.49 -36.76 24.69
C TRP A 33 -19.75 -37.37 24.08
N HIS A 34 -19.85 -38.70 24.16
CA HIS A 34 -21.08 -39.44 23.84
C HIS A 34 -22.15 -39.30 24.92
N LEU A 35 -21.77 -38.84 26.12
CA LEU A 35 -22.71 -38.68 27.25
C LEU A 35 -23.44 -39.98 27.65
N ASP A 36 -22.81 -41.13 27.37
CA ASP A 36 -23.30 -42.46 27.74
C ASP A 36 -22.98 -42.84 29.19
N GLY A 37 -23.92 -42.59 30.11
CA GLY A 37 -23.94 -43.15 31.47
C GLY A 37 -22.86 -42.65 32.46
N SER A 38 -21.82 -41.94 32.01
CA SER A 38 -20.71 -41.52 32.90
C SER A 38 -20.16 -40.10 32.68
N GLY A 39 -20.61 -39.36 31.66
CA GLY A 39 -20.03 -38.04 31.32
C GLY A 39 -18.54 -38.11 30.92
N ALA A 40 -18.03 -39.32 30.70
CA ALA A 40 -16.65 -39.58 30.34
C ALA A 40 -16.34 -39.06 28.93
N ASN A 41 -15.13 -38.56 28.76
CA ASN A 41 -14.63 -38.12 27.46
C ASN A 41 -14.25 -39.34 26.62
N ALA A 42 -14.77 -39.40 25.40
CA ALA A 42 -14.47 -40.45 24.43
C ALA A 42 -13.17 -40.16 23.64
N ALA A 43 -12.77 -38.90 23.52
CA ALA A 43 -11.50 -38.47 22.95
C ALA A 43 -11.17 -37.01 23.31
N GLY A 44 -10.11 -36.78 24.09
CA GLY A 44 -9.81 -35.48 24.69
C GLY A 44 -9.68 -35.59 26.21
N GLY A 45 -8.86 -34.75 26.83
CA GLY A 45 -8.38 -34.99 28.20
C GLY A 45 -9.34 -34.66 29.35
N VAL A 46 -10.54 -34.11 29.10
CA VAL A 46 -11.39 -33.55 30.17
C VAL A 46 -12.65 -34.38 30.39
N ASN A 47 -12.71 -35.09 31.51
CA ASN A 47 -13.93 -35.78 31.98
C ASN A 47 -14.86 -34.79 32.68
N LEU A 48 -16.18 -34.95 32.47
CA LEU A 48 -17.19 -34.07 33.03
C LEU A 48 -17.98 -34.80 34.11
N THR A 49 -18.30 -34.08 35.18
CA THR A 49 -19.13 -34.61 36.26
C THR A 49 -20.53 -34.02 36.16
N PRO A 50 -21.60 -34.83 36.34
CA PRO A 50 -22.94 -34.31 36.49
C PRO A 50 -23.05 -33.35 37.67
N GLN A 51 -23.68 -32.21 37.44
CA GLN A 51 -23.88 -31.15 38.42
C GLN A 51 -25.35 -31.04 38.79
N LEU A 52 -25.62 -30.82 40.08
CA LEU A 52 -26.92 -30.39 40.61
C LEU A 52 -28.15 -31.24 40.18
N GLY A 53 -27.93 -32.55 39.92
CA GLY A 53 -28.99 -33.51 39.60
C GLY A 53 -29.08 -33.93 38.13
N ALA A 54 -28.21 -33.43 37.26
CA ALA A 54 -28.12 -33.87 35.86
C ALA A 54 -27.97 -35.39 35.74
N THR A 55 -28.66 -35.98 34.78
CA THR A 55 -28.56 -37.42 34.49
C THR A 55 -28.11 -37.65 33.06
N VAL A 56 -27.17 -38.56 32.87
CA VAL A 56 -26.66 -39.02 31.56
C VAL A 56 -27.22 -40.40 31.20
N THR A 57 -28.47 -40.66 31.61
CA THR A 57 -29.11 -41.98 31.52
C THR A 57 -30.41 -41.96 30.72
N THR A 58 -30.81 -40.80 30.20
CA THR A 58 -32.03 -40.67 29.39
C THR A 58 -31.74 -41.16 27.98
N ALA A 59 -32.64 -41.91 27.35
CA ALA A 59 -32.41 -42.44 26.00
C ALA A 59 -32.10 -41.30 25.01
N GLY A 60 -30.99 -41.44 24.27
CA GLY A 60 -30.57 -40.53 23.21
C GLY A 60 -31.32 -40.75 21.90
N TYR A 61 -30.79 -40.20 20.81
CA TYR A 61 -31.28 -40.55 19.48
C TYR A 61 -31.07 -42.06 19.23
N SER A 62 -31.93 -42.67 18.41
CA SER A 62 -31.86 -44.12 18.16
C SER A 62 -30.48 -44.51 17.61
N GLY A 63 -29.77 -45.36 18.35
CA GLY A 63 -28.42 -45.81 18.01
C GLY A 63 -27.28 -45.04 18.71
N PHE A 64 -27.59 -43.98 19.47
CA PHE A 64 -26.58 -43.17 20.17
C PHE A 64 -26.47 -43.49 21.67
N GLY A 65 -27.28 -44.43 22.17
CA GLY A 65 -27.25 -44.81 23.57
C GLY A 65 -28.08 -43.87 24.45
N THR A 66 -27.42 -43.21 25.39
CA THR A 66 -28.01 -42.32 26.39
C THR A 66 -27.45 -40.91 26.28
N SER A 67 -28.25 -39.94 26.67
CA SER A 67 -28.01 -38.50 26.54
C SER A 67 -28.04 -37.80 27.89
N LEU A 68 -27.47 -36.61 27.92
CA LEU A 68 -27.60 -35.68 29.03
C LEU A 68 -29.02 -35.10 29.06
N SER A 69 -29.73 -35.37 30.15
CA SER A 69 -30.96 -34.66 30.50
C SER A 69 -30.67 -33.52 31.46
N THR A 70 -31.11 -32.33 31.05
CA THR A 70 -30.98 -31.07 31.80
C THR A 70 -32.32 -30.62 32.41
N ALA A 71 -33.40 -31.36 32.17
CA ALA A 71 -34.76 -30.96 32.53
C ALA A 71 -35.32 -31.69 33.76
N VAL A 72 -35.28 -31.02 34.92
CA VAL A 72 -36.15 -31.27 36.07
C VAL A 72 -36.75 -29.94 36.51
N ALA A 73 -38.03 -29.91 36.87
CA ALA A 73 -38.73 -28.67 37.21
C ALA A 73 -38.02 -27.92 38.37
N GLY A 74 -37.47 -26.74 38.06
CA GLY A 74 -36.94 -25.79 39.04
C GLY A 74 -35.49 -25.98 39.51
N SER A 75 -34.66 -26.78 38.82
CA SER A 75 -33.25 -27.00 39.21
C SER A 75 -32.24 -26.91 38.05
N TYR A 76 -31.03 -26.48 38.39
CA TYR A 76 -29.97 -25.94 37.52
C TYR A 76 -28.98 -27.02 37.06
N MET A 77 -29.25 -27.76 35.97
CA MET A 77 -28.57 -29.03 35.70
C MET A 77 -27.73 -29.05 34.40
N GLY A 78 -26.52 -29.61 34.47
CA GLY A 78 -25.64 -29.89 33.33
C GLY A 78 -24.48 -30.81 33.73
N VAL A 79 -23.53 -31.05 32.82
CA VAL A 79 -22.25 -31.69 33.16
C VAL A 79 -21.13 -30.68 32.98
N GLY A 80 -20.11 -30.73 33.81
CA GLY A 80 -18.97 -29.86 33.60
C GLY A 80 -17.79 -30.16 34.50
N ALA A 81 -16.75 -29.35 34.35
CA ALA A 81 -15.52 -29.41 35.10
C ALA A 81 -15.07 -27.96 35.43
N PRO A 82 -14.67 -27.68 36.68
CA PRO A 82 -14.35 -28.62 37.77
C PRO A 82 -15.58 -29.30 38.40
N ALA A 83 -15.35 -30.38 39.14
CA ALA A 83 -16.41 -31.10 39.85
C ALA A 83 -17.04 -30.29 40.99
N ASN A 84 -16.29 -29.35 41.57
CA ASN A 84 -16.79 -28.39 42.55
C ASN A 84 -16.49 -26.99 42.01
N VAL A 85 -17.53 -26.21 41.75
CA VAL A 85 -17.40 -24.81 41.34
C VAL A 85 -17.09 -23.97 42.57
N GLY A 86 -15.87 -23.43 42.62
CA GLY A 86 -15.36 -22.48 43.60
C GLY A 86 -15.53 -21.04 43.11
N SER A 87 -14.92 -20.08 43.81
CA SER A 87 -14.89 -18.68 43.39
C SER A 87 -13.48 -18.26 43.00
N GLY A 88 -13.29 -17.71 41.80
CA GLY A 88 -12.00 -17.24 41.27
C GLY A 88 -11.35 -18.24 40.31
N GLY A 89 -10.20 -17.91 39.70
CA GLY A 89 -9.61 -18.73 38.63
C GLY A 89 -8.86 -20.01 39.07
N SER A 90 -9.06 -20.47 40.31
CA SER A 90 -8.31 -21.60 40.90
C SER A 90 -8.88 -22.97 40.59
N ASP A 91 -10.16 -23.02 40.22
CA ASP A 91 -10.92 -24.23 39.94
C ASP A 91 -11.19 -24.42 38.44
N ASN A 92 -10.97 -23.37 37.63
CA ASN A 92 -10.95 -23.44 36.17
C ASN A 92 -10.11 -24.62 35.64
N VAL A 93 -10.61 -25.25 34.58
CA VAL A 93 -9.92 -26.34 33.89
C VAL A 93 -9.30 -25.88 32.58
N ASN A 94 -8.15 -26.45 32.25
CA ASN A 94 -7.51 -26.26 30.94
C ASN A 94 -8.13 -27.22 29.92
N ILE A 95 -8.82 -26.67 28.93
CA ILE A 95 -9.47 -27.45 27.87
C ILE A 95 -9.09 -26.98 26.47
N ALA A 96 -8.77 -27.93 25.59
CA ALA A 96 -8.47 -27.64 24.19
C ALA A 96 -9.77 -27.39 23.43
N ILE A 97 -9.93 -26.18 22.90
CA ILE A 97 -11.17 -25.77 22.20
C ILE A 97 -10.94 -25.26 20.78
N GLN A 98 -9.68 -25.05 20.39
CA GLN A 98 -9.33 -24.50 19.08
C GLN A 98 -7.93 -24.97 18.66
N ASN A 99 -7.61 -24.80 17.38
CA ASN A 99 -6.27 -25.02 16.88
C ASN A 99 -5.25 -24.10 17.58
N ALA A 100 -4.17 -24.67 18.10
CA ALA A 100 -3.14 -23.90 18.79
C ALA A 100 -2.41 -22.90 17.86
N THR A 101 -2.37 -23.16 16.55
CA THR A 101 -1.70 -22.30 15.57
C THR A 101 -2.71 -21.41 14.86
N THR A 102 -3.70 -22.00 14.19
CA THR A 102 -4.63 -21.26 13.31
C THR A 102 -5.78 -20.60 14.04
N ARG A 103 -6.07 -20.99 15.29
CA ARG A 103 -7.26 -20.57 16.06
C ARG A 103 -8.60 -20.98 15.45
N ALA A 104 -8.60 -21.87 14.46
CA ALA A 104 -9.81 -22.45 13.92
C ALA A 104 -10.47 -23.40 14.92
N TYR A 105 -11.80 -23.47 14.91
CA TYR A 105 -12.56 -24.41 15.74
C TYR A 105 -13.92 -24.78 15.14
N THR A 106 -14.47 -25.88 15.63
CA THR A 106 -15.87 -26.28 15.46
C THR A 106 -16.43 -26.74 16.79
N PHE A 107 -17.60 -26.24 17.20
CA PHE A 107 -18.39 -26.79 18.30
C PHE A 107 -19.68 -27.36 17.73
N GLU A 108 -20.03 -28.57 18.14
CA GLU A 108 -21.22 -29.26 17.63
C GLU A 108 -21.82 -30.19 18.68
N ALA A 109 -23.12 -30.41 18.57
CA ALA A 109 -23.88 -31.30 19.43
C ALA A 109 -25.14 -31.82 18.69
N VAL A 110 -25.75 -32.86 19.26
CA VAL A 110 -27.07 -33.32 18.91
C VAL A 110 -28.02 -33.00 20.06
N VAL A 111 -29.09 -32.26 19.78
CA VAL A 111 -29.97 -31.70 20.80
C VAL A 111 -31.43 -32.01 20.54
N LYS A 112 -32.21 -32.13 21.62
CA LYS A 112 -33.67 -32.20 21.57
C LYS A 112 -34.27 -31.23 22.56
N LEU A 113 -35.08 -30.30 22.08
CA LEU A 113 -35.70 -29.25 22.91
C LEU A 113 -36.93 -29.79 23.64
N ASN A 114 -37.14 -29.36 24.88
CA ASN A 114 -38.41 -29.54 25.58
C ASN A 114 -39.37 -28.36 25.38
N SER A 115 -38.84 -27.19 25.01
CA SER A 115 -39.60 -25.99 24.69
C SER A 115 -38.88 -25.16 23.64
N THR A 116 -39.61 -24.57 22.70
CA THR A 116 -39.08 -23.58 21.75
C THR A 116 -39.26 -22.13 22.24
N SER A 117 -39.94 -21.93 23.37
CA SER A 117 -40.15 -20.63 24.02
C SER A 117 -39.55 -20.58 25.42
N GLY A 118 -39.03 -19.43 25.84
CA GLY A 118 -38.37 -19.27 27.14
C GLY A 118 -37.91 -17.84 27.40
N GLY A 119 -37.68 -17.52 28.69
CA GLY A 119 -37.21 -16.20 29.13
C GLY A 119 -35.69 -16.10 29.31
N ALA A 120 -34.95 -17.17 29.06
CA ALA A 120 -33.50 -17.29 29.26
C ALA A 120 -32.88 -18.14 28.13
N GLY A 121 -31.57 -18.01 27.92
CA GLY A 121 -30.84 -18.77 26.90
C GLY A 121 -30.64 -20.23 27.31
N TYR A 122 -30.64 -21.13 26.34
CA TYR A 122 -30.37 -22.55 26.54
C TYR A 122 -28.92 -22.86 26.15
N HIS A 123 -28.02 -22.92 27.13
CA HIS A 123 -26.60 -23.17 26.89
C HIS A 123 -26.34 -24.59 26.41
N ILE A 124 -25.79 -24.75 25.22
CA ILE A 124 -25.36 -26.06 24.71
C ILE A 124 -24.02 -26.40 25.34
N ILE A 125 -23.06 -25.49 25.19
CA ILE A 125 -21.69 -25.62 25.66
C ILE A 125 -21.13 -24.24 25.98
N SER A 126 -20.41 -24.12 27.10
CA SER A 126 -19.89 -22.83 27.55
C SER A 126 -18.52 -22.97 28.21
N GLY A 127 -17.72 -21.91 28.05
CA GLY A 127 -16.53 -21.65 28.85
C GLY A 127 -16.77 -20.38 29.65
N GLU A 128 -17.21 -20.54 30.89
CA GLU A 128 -17.59 -19.46 31.77
C GLU A 128 -16.54 -19.24 32.87
N GLY A 129 -16.75 -18.21 33.68
CA GLY A 129 -15.92 -17.90 34.83
C GLY A 129 -16.50 -16.75 35.65
N GLU A 130 -15.85 -16.42 36.76
CA GLU A 130 -16.36 -15.39 37.65
C GLU A 130 -15.89 -13.98 37.25
N GLY A 131 -16.81 -13.16 36.74
CA GLY A 131 -16.53 -11.76 36.40
C GLY A 131 -15.82 -11.57 35.05
N ALA A 132 -14.54 -11.16 35.07
CA ALA A 132 -13.77 -10.88 33.85
C ALA A 132 -13.20 -12.13 33.15
N ASP A 133 -13.37 -13.31 33.75
CA ASP A 133 -12.82 -14.58 33.28
C ASP A 133 -13.75 -15.36 32.34
N ARG A 134 -14.87 -14.77 31.93
CA ARG A 134 -15.86 -15.39 31.04
C ARG A 134 -15.34 -15.47 29.61
N ALA A 135 -15.11 -16.68 29.10
CA ALA A 135 -14.45 -16.88 27.82
C ALA A 135 -15.43 -16.78 26.64
N TRP A 136 -16.44 -17.66 26.61
CA TRP A 136 -17.36 -17.78 25.47
C TRP A 136 -18.61 -18.61 25.80
N GLN A 137 -19.65 -18.44 24.97
CA GLN A 137 -20.91 -19.18 25.07
C GLN A 137 -21.38 -19.65 23.69
N PHE A 138 -21.88 -20.88 23.61
CA PHE A 138 -22.68 -21.34 22.47
C PHE A 138 -24.04 -21.83 22.95
N ARG A 139 -25.11 -21.16 22.52
CA ARG A 139 -26.45 -21.35 23.06
C ARG A 139 -27.56 -21.23 22.02
N ILE A 140 -28.75 -21.67 22.41
CA ILE A 140 -30.01 -21.46 21.69
C ILE A 140 -30.81 -20.39 22.43
N ASP A 141 -31.25 -19.38 21.70
CA ASP A 141 -32.17 -18.36 22.21
C ASP A 141 -33.59 -18.77 21.83
N PRO A 142 -34.44 -19.14 22.80
CA PRO A 142 -35.82 -19.50 22.52
C PRO A 142 -36.68 -18.26 22.22
N ILE A 143 -37.85 -18.50 21.62
CA ILE A 143 -38.86 -17.46 21.39
C ILE A 143 -39.22 -16.80 22.72
N GLY A 144 -39.14 -15.47 22.77
CA GLY A 144 -39.41 -14.66 23.96
C GLY A 144 -38.17 -14.22 24.76
N MET A 145 -36.97 -14.74 24.45
CA MET A 145 -35.73 -14.28 25.09
C MET A 145 -35.29 -12.92 24.55
N VAL A 146 -34.91 -12.00 25.45
CA VAL A 146 -34.41 -10.66 25.11
C VAL A 146 -32.95 -10.53 25.57
N SER A 147 -32.01 -10.85 24.68
CA SER A 147 -30.58 -10.63 24.92
C SER A 147 -29.92 -10.20 23.61
N GLY A 148 -29.40 -8.96 23.55
CA GLY A 148 -28.60 -8.43 22.43
C GLY A 148 -29.27 -8.39 21.05
N ALA A 149 -30.56 -8.71 20.94
CA ALA A 149 -31.25 -9.02 19.70
C ALA A 149 -32.34 -8.02 19.31
N SER A 150 -32.55 -7.82 18.01
CA SER A 150 -33.69 -7.05 17.48
C SER A 150 -34.96 -7.88 17.25
N ASP A 151 -34.88 -9.21 17.15
CA ASP A 151 -36.02 -10.10 16.91
C ASP A 151 -36.07 -11.26 17.93
N ASN A 152 -37.08 -11.23 18.81
CA ASN A 152 -37.35 -12.26 19.82
C ASN A 152 -38.53 -13.17 19.46
N THR A 153 -39.01 -13.10 18.21
CA THR A 153 -40.16 -13.88 17.73
C THR A 153 -39.78 -15.24 17.15
N LYS A 154 -38.47 -15.49 17.00
CA LYS A 154 -37.91 -16.71 16.41
C LYS A 154 -36.91 -17.38 17.35
N VAL A 155 -36.71 -18.69 17.17
CA VAL A 155 -35.59 -19.41 17.80
C VAL A 155 -34.31 -19.03 17.05
N ARG A 156 -33.21 -18.85 17.78
CA ARG A 156 -31.92 -18.44 17.20
C ARG A 156 -30.78 -19.25 17.79
N LEU A 157 -29.70 -19.38 17.02
CA LEU A 157 -28.40 -19.80 17.55
C LEU A 157 -27.57 -18.57 17.86
N GLU A 158 -26.87 -18.58 18.99
CA GLU A 158 -26.00 -17.50 19.39
C GLU A 158 -24.62 -18.05 19.74
N PHE A 159 -23.59 -17.38 19.22
CA PHE A 159 -22.22 -17.52 19.69
C PHE A 159 -21.72 -16.20 20.28
N ASN A 160 -21.30 -16.24 21.55
CA ASN A 160 -20.83 -15.07 22.27
C ASN A 160 -19.35 -15.23 22.62
N ASN A 161 -18.47 -14.48 21.96
CA ASN A 161 -17.07 -14.35 22.33
C ASN A 161 -16.92 -13.19 23.32
N LEU A 162 -17.04 -13.51 24.60
CA LEU A 162 -17.15 -12.53 25.67
C LEU A 162 -15.85 -11.76 25.89
N VAL A 163 -14.69 -12.43 25.84
CA VAL A 163 -13.37 -11.76 25.95
C VAL A 163 -13.07 -10.94 24.70
N GLY A 164 -13.42 -11.45 23.52
CA GLY A 164 -13.24 -10.74 22.25
C GLY A 164 -14.29 -9.66 21.98
N GLY A 165 -15.27 -9.46 22.86
CA GLY A 165 -16.33 -8.45 22.71
C GLY A 165 -17.18 -8.61 21.45
N SER A 166 -17.49 -9.84 21.04
CA SER A 166 -18.23 -10.13 19.80
C SER A 166 -19.38 -11.11 20.03
N GLN A 167 -20.59 -10.71 19.69
CA GLN A 167 -21.80 -11.53 19.76
C GLN A 167 -22.41 -11.67 18.36
N VAL A 168 -22.69 -12.89 17.92
CA VAL A 168 -23.24 -13.17 16.58
C VAL A 168 -24.35 -14.21 16.63
N PHE A 169 -25.29 -14.10 15.70
CA PHE A 169 -26.55 -14.87 15.72
C PHE A 169 -26.86 -15.51 14.36
N ALA A 170 -27.60 -16.61 14.39
CA ALA A 170 -28.29 -17.19 13.24
C ALA A 170 -29.78 -17.35 13.56
N THR A 171 -30.65 -16.80 12.71
CA THR A 171 -32.09 -16.96 12.85
C THR A 171 -32.52 -18.29 12.24
N LEU A 172 -33.28 -19.09 12.99
CA LEU A 172 -33.76 -20.39 12.51
C LEU A 172 -35.13 -20.28 11.81
N PRO A 173 -35.54 -21.31 11.04
CA PRO A 173 -36.87 -21.33 10.42
C PRO A 173 -38.00 -21.21 11.45
N ASP A 174 -39.16 -20.73 11.00
CA ASP A 174 -40.30 -20.48 11.89
C ASP A 174 -40.85 -21.78 12.49
N VAL A 175 -41.11 -21.77 13.80
CA VAL A 175 -41.74 -22.89 14.51
C VAL A 175 -43.13 -23.13 13.90
N GLY A 176 -43.33 -24.30 13.29
CA GLY A 176 -44.56 -24.64 12.58
C GLY A 176 -44.69 -24.10 11.15
N GLY A 177 -43.64 -23.48 10.59
CA GLY A 177 -43.62 -22.84 9.26
C GLY A 177 -43.50 -23.79 8.06
N GLY A 178 -43.56 -25.11 8.26
CA GLY A 178 -43.47 -26.11 7.19
C GLY A 178 -42.06 -26.45 6.71
N ASP A 179 -41.02 -25.74 7.18
CA ASP A 179 -39.61 -26.09 6.94
C ASP A 179 -39.26 -27.42 7.66
N PRO A 180 -38.63 -28.40 6.99
CA PRO A 180 -38.20 -29.66 7.62
C PRO A 180 -37.23 -29.48 8.81
N ASN A 181 -36.51 -28.36 8.85
CA ASN A 181 -35.58 -27.98 9.91
C ASN A 181 -36.21 -27.00 10.92
N ALA A 182 -37.52 -26.71 10.84
CA ALA A 182 -38.21 -25.88 11.82
C ALA A 182 -38.01 -26.43 13.25
N PRO A 183 -37.48 -25.63 14.20
CA PRO A 183 -37.27 -26.07 15.58
C PRO A 183 -38.59 -26.55 16.20
N ASN A 184 -38.53 -27.69 16.88
CA ASN A 184 -39.67 -28.28 17.56
C ASN A 184 -39.20 -29.11 18.77
N THR A 185 -40.17 -29.65 19.53
CA THR A 185 -39.90 -30.39 20.78
C THR A 185 -39.95 -31.91 20.61
N THR A 186 -40.19 -32.41 19.40
CA THR A 186 -40.36 -33.84 19.12
C THR A 186 -39.12 -34.46 18.48
N ASP A 187 -38.49 -33.73 17.56
CA ASP A 187 -37.36 -34.16 16.77
C ASP A 187 -36.02 -33.87 17.47
N TRP A 188 -34.99 -34.59 17.04
CA TRP A 188 -33.59 -34.29 17.35
C TRP A 188 -33.00 -33.40 16.27
N PHE A 189 -32.08 -32.51 16.65
CA PHE A 189 -31.40 -31.59 15.76
C PHE A 189 -29.90 -31.65 15.96
N HIS A 190 -29.15 -31.70 14.87
CA HIS A 190 -27.74 -31.37 14.85
C HIS A 190 -27.58 -29.85 14.87
N VAL A 191 -26.71 -29.37 15.73
CA VAL A 191 -26.38 -27.95 15.89
C VAL A 191 -24.87 -27.79 15.89
N ALA A 192 -24.35 -26.84 15.11
CA ALA A 192 -22.93 -26.54 15.09
C ALA A 192 -22.60 -25.07 14.81
N VAL A 193 -21.42 -24.66 15.22
CA VAL A 193 -20.77 -23.42 14.83
C VAL A 193 -19.33 -23.70 14.43
N THR A 194 -18.89 -23.16 13.30
CA THR A 194 -17.51 -23.31 12.81
C THR A 194 -16.86 -21.95 12.66
N TYR A 195 -15.55 -21.86 12.91
CA TYR A 195 -14.76 -20.65 12.78
C TYR A 195 -13.42 -20.92 12.13
N SER A 196 -13.10 -20.18 11.07
CA SER A 196 -11.92 -20.40 10.22
C SER A 196 -10.57 -20.04 10.88
N GLY A 197 -10.58 -19.34 12.02
CA GLY A 197 -9.35 -18.88 12.68
C GLY A 197 -8.83 -17.52 12.22
N THR A 198 -9.46 -16.91 11.20
CA THR A 198 -9.06 -15.60 10.66
C THR A 198 -10.09 -14.52 11.05
N PRO A 199 -9.75 -13.60 11.98
CA PRO A 199 -10.67 -12.56 12.43
C PRO A 199 -11.12 -11.61 11.32
N ALA A 200 -12.29 -10.98 11.50
CA ALA A 200 -12.83 -9.91 10.65
C ALA A 200 -12.93 -10.24 9.14
N THR A 201 -12.97 -11.53 8.78
CA THR A 201 -13.17 -11.98 7.40
C THR A 201 -14.65 -12.28 7.15
N ALA A 202 -15.18 -11.87 5.99
CA ALA A 202 -16.56 -12.18 5.61
C ALA A 202 -16.80 -13.71 5.59
N GLY A 203 -17.84 -14.18 6.28
CA GLY A 203 -18.19 -15.60 6.35
C GLY A 203 -17.18 -16.49 7.07
N ASN A 204 -16.36 -15.91 7.94
CA ASN A 204 -15.38 -16.65 8.73
C ASN A 204 -15.99 -17.51 9.85
N MET A 205 -17.26 -17.30 10.18
CA MET A 205 -18.04 -18.11 11.11
C MET A 205 -19.34 -18.60 10.46
N ASN A 206 -19.64 -19.89 10.60
CA ASN A 206 -20.83 -20.51 10.02
C ASN A 206 -21.64 -21.24 11.09
N PHE A 207 -22.95 -21.03 11.13
CA PHE A 207 -23.90 -21.74 11.98
C PHE A 207 -24.64 -22.80 11.19
N TYR A 208 -24.81 -23.97 11.78
CA TYR A 208 -25.54 -25.09 11.18
C TYR A 208 -26.66 -25.53 12.12
N TRP A 209 -27.83 -25.77 11.55
CA TRP A 209 -29.01 -26.30 12.23
C TRP A 209 -29.73 -27.27 11.30
N THR A 210 -29.86 -28.52 11.70
CA THR A 210 -30.38 -29.56 10.81
C THR A 210 -31.11 -30.61 11.61
N LYS A 211 -32.32 -30.99 11.18
CA LYS A 211 -33.03 -32.12 11.77
C LYS A 211 -32.18 -33.40 11.62
N VAL A 212 -32.07 -34.19 12.68
CA VAL A 212 -31.41 -35.50 12.62
C VAL A 212 -32.33 -36.48 11.88
N ASP A 213 -32.10 -36.61 10.58
CA ASP A 213 -32.87 -37.45 9.67
C ASP A 213 -31.91 -38.25 8.77
N PRO A 214 -31.99 -39.59 8.70
CA PRO A 214 -31.17 -40.43 7.82
C PRO A 214 -31.20 -40.06 6.33
N GLY A 215 -32.18 -39.26 5.89
CA GLY A 215 -32.23 -38.68 4.55
C GLY A 215 -31.28 -37.50 4.31
N ASN A 216 -30.75 -36.88 5.37
CA ASN A 216 -29.79 -35.77 5.26
C ASN A 216 -28.38 -36.32 5.03
N THR A 217 -27.70 -35.79 4.01
CA THR A 217 -26.31 -36.17 3.64
C THR A 217 -25.27 -35.12 4.00
N VAL A 218 -25.71 -33.90 4.35
CA VAL A 218 -24.90 -32.78 4.82
C VAL A 218 -25.70 -31.97 5.85
N ALA A 219 -25.02 -31.22 6.71
CA ALA A 219 -25.65 -30.24 7.59
C ALA A 219 -26.13 -29.02 6.80
N ALA A 220 -27.36 -28.57 7.08
CA ALA A 220 -27.91 -27.33 6.55
C ALA A 220 -27.29 -26.10 7.24
N LEU A 221 -26.78 -25.17 6.43
CA LEU A 221 -26.25 -23.90 6.87
C LEU A 221 -27.40 -22.96 7.28
N ALA A 222 -27.41 -22.52 8.54
CA ALA A 222 -28.39 -21.57 9.06
C ALA A 222 -27.96 -20.11 8.79
N ALA A 223 -26.68 -19.80 8.94
CA ALA A 223 -26.12 -18.48 8.60
C ALA A 223 -24.60 -18.53 8.41
N SER A 224 -24.09 -17.64 7.57
CA SER A 224 -22.66 -17.32 7.49
C SER A 224 -22.47 -15.87 7.93
N VAL A 225 -21.63 -15.64 8.93
CA VAL A 225 -21.45 -14.34 9.60
C VAL A 225 -19.98 -14.00 9.78
N THR A 226 -19.71 -12.74 10.13
CA THR A 226 -18.35 -12.29 10.46
C THR A 226 -18.18 -12.20 11.97
N GLN A 227 -17.28 -13.02 12.51
CA GLN A 227 -16.74 -12.87 13.85
C GLN A 227 -15.51 -11.95 13.80
N ALA A 228 -15.57 -10.86 14.56
CA ALA A 228 -14.54 -9.81 14.52
C ALA A 228 -13.21 -10.25 15.16
N ASN A 229 -13.26 -11.11 16.18
CA ASN A 229 -12.12 -11.44 17.04
C ASN A 229 -12.03 -12.96 17.30
N ASN A 230 -10.81 -13.46 17.41
CA ASN A 230 -10.54 -14.81 17.93
C ASN A 230 -11.03 -14.93 19.39
N ILE A 231 -11.34 -16.16 19.82
CA ILE A 231 -11.50 -16.44 21.26
C ILE A 231 -10.13 -16.23 21.90
N THR A 232 -10.02 -15.17 22.71
CA THR A 232 -8.78 -14.85 23.43
C THR A 232 -8.71 -15.74 24.65
N ILE A 233 -7.68 -16.56 24.71
CA ILE A 233 -7.47 -17.49 25.80
C ILE A 233 -7.03 -16.70 27.03
N ASN A 234 -7.82 -16.69 28.11
CA ASN A 234 -7.33 -16.25 29.43
C ASN A 234 -6.30 -17.25 29.93
N ASN A 235 -5.06 -17.11 29.44
CA ASN A 235 -3.93 -17.91 29.85
C ASN A 235 -3.44 -17.40 31.19
N ASN A 236 -4.01 -17.91 32.28
CA ASN A 236 -3.39 -17.83 33.60
C ASN A 236 -2.14 -18.75 33.66
N GLY A 237 -1.26 -18.68 32.65
CA GLY A 237 -0.04 -19.48 32.50
C GLY A 237 -0.09 -20.73 31.60
N ALA A 238 -1.23 -21.04 30.95
CA ALA A 238 -1.33 -22.23 30.09
C ALA A 238 -0.66 -22.02 28.70
N THR A 239 -0.01 -23.06 28.18
CA THR A 239 0.59 -23.09 26.83
C THR A 239 -0.19 -24.05 25.91
N GLY A 240 -0.23 -23.77 24.60
CA GLY A 240 -0.73 -24.74 23.60
C GLY A 240 -2.20 -24.66 23.17
N GLY A 241 -2.86 -23.51 23.26
CA GLY A 241 -4.24 -23.34 22.73
C GLY A 241 -5.36 -23.78 23.66
N LEU A 242 -5.02 -24.14 24.90
CA LEU A 242 -5.95 -24.52 25.97
C LEU A 242 -6.60 -23.28 26.59
N THR A 243 -7.90 -23.33 26.88
CA THR A 243 -8.61 -22.26 27.61
C THR A 243 -8.81 -22.65 29.06
N ASN A 244 -8.49 -21.73 29.99
CA ASN A 244 -8.66 -21.92 31.43
C ASN A 244 -10.00 -21.31 31.88
N THR A 245 -11.02 -22.15 32.05
CA THR A 245 -12.42 -21.72 32.26
C THR A 245 -13.19 -22.76 33.07
N ASP A 246 -14.33 -22.38 33.63
CA ASP A 246 -15.34 -23.35 34.09
C ASP A 246 -16.08 -23.86 32.86
N PHE A 247 -15.81 -25.10 32.49
CA PHE A 247 -16.33 -25.69 31.26
C PHE A 247 -17.59 -26.50 31.54
N ALA A 248 -18.65 -26.23 30.80
CA ALA A 248 -19.95 -26.86 30.97
C ALA A 248 -20.57 -27.29 29.64
N ILE A 249 -21.36 -28.36 29.71
CA ILE A 249 -22.35 -28.75 28.70
C ILE A 249 -23.71 -28.73 29.37
N GLY A 250 -24.66 -28.01 28.76
CA GLY A 250 -26.03 -27.90 29.24
C GLY A 250 -26.27 -26.87 30.35
N ASN A 251 -25.24 -26.16 30.82
CA ASN A 251 -25.32 -25.16 31.88
C ASN A 251 -24.24 -24.08 31.65
N GLU A 252 -24.28 -22.98 32.38
CA GLU A 252 -23.25 -21.92 32.40
C GLU A 252 -22.23 -22.10 33.55
N LEU A 253 -22.49 -22.94 34.55
CA LEU A 253 -21.59 -23.21 35.70
C LEU A 253 -21.06 -22.00 36.50
N ARG A 254 -21.81 -20.91 36.57
CA ARG A 254 -21.46 -19.72 37.37
C ARG A 254 -21.64 -19.94 38.89
N SER A 255 -20.65 -19.55 39.70
CA SER A 255 -20.48 -19.75 41.15
C SER A 255 -21.37 -18.86 42.03
N THR A 256 -21.70 -17.64 41.60
CA THR A 256 -22.38 -16.64 42.45
C THR A 256 -23.89 -16.56 42.22
N GLY A 257 -24.65 -17.59 42.63
CA GLY A 257 -26.11 -17.51 42.83
C GLY A 257 -26.97 -17.16 41.60
N GLY A 258 -26.45 -17.38 40.38
CA GLY A 258 -27.05 -16.87 39.15
C GLY A 258 -27.13 -17.87 37.98
N GLN A 259 -27.10 -19.19 38.24
CA GLN A 259 -27.30 -20.20 37.18
C GLN A 259 -28.75 -20.13 36.69
N THR A 260 -29.05 -19.32 35.68
CA THR A 260 -30.45 -19.09 35.24
C THR A 260 -30.70 -19.51 33.80
N GLU A 261 -29.64 -19.93 33.09
CA GLU A 261 -29.63 -20.18 31.64
C GLU A 261 -29.26 -21.64 31.29
N THR A 262 -29.88 -22.63 31.95
CA THR A 262 -29.64 -24.04 31.61
C THR A 262 -30.29 -24.44 30.29
N PHE A 263 -29.72 -25.45 29.62
CA PHE A 263 -30.40 -26.07 28.50
C PHE A 263 -31.75 -26.63 28.93
N ASN A 264 -32.76 -26.51 28.09
CA ASN A 264 -34.09 -27.06 28.36
C ASN A 264 -34.37 -28.21 27.40
N GLY A 265 -33.81 -29.37 27.70
CA GLY A 265 -33.91 -30.52 26.81
C GLY A 265 -32.90 -31.63 27.07
N LEU A 266 -32.59 -32.35 26.00
CA LEU A 266 -31.57 -33.38 25.96
C LEU A 266 -30.40 -32.93 25.07
N ILE A 267 -29.18 -33.23 25.49
CA ILE A 267 -27.95 -33.01 24.71
C ILE A 267 -27.20 -34.33 24.60
N ASP A 268 -26.69 -34.61 23.41
CA ASP A 268 -25.99 -35.84 23.07
C ASP A 268 -24.88 -35.54 22.05
N GLU A 269 -23.93 -36.46 21.87
CA GLU A 269 -22.87 -36.39 20.83
C GLU A 269 -22.18 -35.03 20.71
N VAL A 270 -21.59 -34.54 21.80
CA VAL A 270 -20.91 -33.23 21.82
C VAL A 270 -19.47 -33.36 21.36
N ARG A 271 -19.07 -32.62 20.32
CA ARG A 271 -17.70 -32.62 19.78
C ARG A 271 -17.13 -31.21 19.67
N ILE A 272 -15.84 -31.09 19.96
CA ILE A 272 -15.04 -29.89 19.68
C ILE A 272 -13.89 -30.29 18.76
N SER A 273 -13.66 -29.51 17.69
CA SER A 273 -12.62 -29.79 16.70
C SER A 273 -11.67 -28.62 16.48
N SER A 274 -10.45 -28.90 16.00
CA SER A 274 -9.37 -27.95 15.73
C SER A 274 -9.39 -27.33 14.32
N VAL A 275 -10.50 -27.51 13.59
CA VAL A 275 -10.71 -27.00 12.23
C VAL A 275 -12.11 -26.44 12.12
N ALA A 276 -12.34 -25.56 11.14
CA ALA A 276 -13.69 -25.21 10.72
C ALA A 276 -14.21 -26.32 9.81
N ARG A 277 -15.07 -27.20 10.35
CA ARG A 277 -15.59 -28.34 9.59
C ARG A 277 -16.49 -27.88 8.45
N ALA A 278 -16.41 -28.57 7.33
CA ALA A 278 -17.35 -28.42 6.22
C ALA A 278 -18.69 -29.08 6.57
N ASN A 279 -19.74 -28.68 5.86
CA ASN A 279 -21.10 -29.16 6.09
C ASN A 279 -21.28 -30.68 5.89
N ASN A 280 -20.36 -31.33 5.18
CA ASN A 280 -20.31 -32.76 4.96
C ASN A 280 -19.36 -33.51 5.91
N GLU A 281 -18.83 -32.86 6.95
CA GLU A 281 -17.95 -33.48 7.98
C GLU A 281 -18.64 -33.64 9.35
N PHE A 282 -19.94 -33.32 9.40
CA PHE A 282 -20.84 -33.52 10.53
C PHE A 282 -21.49 -34.91 10.50
N ILE A 283 -22.42 -35.18 11.42
CA ILE A 283 -23.04 -36.50 11.63
C ILE A 283 -23.81 -37.05 10.41
N PHE A 284 -24.10 -36.21 9.43
CA PHE A 284 -24.79 -36.55 8.18
C PHE A 284 -23.84 -37.02 7.07
N GLY A 285 -22.57 -36.62 7.16
CA GLY A 285 -21.60 -36.78 6.09
C GLY A 285 -20.59 -37.87 6.41
N ASN A 286 -20.92 -39.11 6.08
CA ASN A 286 -19.88 -40.10 5.78
C ASN A 286 -19.60 -40.06 4.28
N VAL A 287 -19.01 -38.96 3.80
CA VAL A 287 -18.32 -38.96 2.50
C VAL A 287 -16.82 -38.96 2.75
N THR A 288 -16.29 -40.12 3.11
CA THR A 288 -14.84 -40.30 3.21
C THR A 288 -14.22 -40.14 1.82
N ALA A 289 -13.21 -39.28 1.68
CA ALA A 289 -12.56 -39.03 0.40
C ALA A 289 -11.90 -40.30 -0.17
N SER A 290 -12.05 -40.53 -1.48
CA SER A 290 -11.22 -41.51 -2.17
C SER A 290 -10.00 -40.81 -2.76
N PHE A 291 -8.82 -41.37 -2.50
CA PHE A 291 -7.55 -40.81 -2.95
C PHE A 291 -7.01 -41.59 -4.15
N TRP A 292 -6.54 -40.90 -5.18
CA TRP A 292 -5.81 -41.54 -6.26
C TRP A 292 -4.52 -42.17 -5.73
N ASN A 293 -4.36 -43.48 -5.88
CA ASN A 293 -3.34 -44.28 -5.19
C ASN A 293 -2.24 -44.83 -6.10
N VAL A 294 -2.36 -44.62 -7.41
CA VAL A 294 -1.46 -45.26 -8.38
C VAL A 294 -0.43 -44.28 -8.88
N TYR A 295 0.84 -44.70 -8.81
CA TYR A 295 2.00 -43.94 -9.28
C TYR A 295 2.20 -44.06 -10.82
N ALA A 296 1.11 -44.17 -11.58
CA ALA A 296 1.09 -44.29 -13.02
C ALA A 296 -0.21 -43.69 -13.59
N ASP A 297 -0.26 -43.49 -14.91
CA ASP A 297 -1.49 -43.13 -15.61
C ASP A 297 -2.54 -44.23 -15.44
N GLY A 298 -3.82 -43.88 -15.47
CA GLY A 298 -4.88 -44.85 -15.24
C GLY A 298 -6.29 -44.38 -15.56
N ASN A 299 -7.24 -45.32 -15.56
CA ASN A 299 -8.66 -45.05 -15.75
C ASN A 299 -9.35 -44.76 -14.41
N TRP A 300 -10.21 -43.75 -14.36
CA TRP A 300 -11.02 -43.42 -13.19
C TRP A 300 -11.88 -44.59 -12.70
N ASP A 301 -12.42 -45.40 -13.61
CA ASP A 301 -13.31 -46.54 -13.28
C ASP A 301 -12.57 -47.76 -12.75
N ASN A 302 -11.24 -47.75 -12.73
CA ASN A 302 -10.49 -48.82 -12.10
C ASN A 302 -10.42 -48.59 -10.58
N ALA A 303 -11.18 -49.37 -9.81
CA ALA A 303 -11.18 -49.30 -8.35
C ALA A 303 -9.78 -49.44 -7.71
N LEU A 304 -8.84 -50.14 -8.36
CA LEU A 304 -7.47 -50.28 -7.87
C LEU A 304 -6.67 -48.97 -7.92
N ASN A 305 -7.13 -47.99 -8.71
CA ASN A 305 -6.53 -46.67 -8.77
C ASN A 305 -6.92 -45.78 -7.58
N TRP A 306 -7.87 -46.20 -6.74
CA TRP A 306 -8.37 -45.43 -5.61
C TRP A 306 -8.08 -46.14 -4.28
N THR A 307 -7.54 -45.41 -3.31
CA THR A 307 -7.56 -45.81 -1.90
C THR A 307 -8.93 -45.43 -1.35
N PRO A 308 -9.74 -46.39 -0.89
CA PRO A 308 -11.01 -46.08 -0.26
C PRO A 308 -10.77 -45.54 1.15
N GLY A 309 -11.65 -44.68 1.62
CA GLY A 309 -11.62 -44.17 2.99
C GLY A 309 -11.67 -45.23 4.10
N LEU A 310 -12.17 -46.44 3.78
CA LEU A 310 -12.23 -47.68 4.61
C LEU A 310 -12.45 -48.91 3.67
N PRO A 311 -12.32 -50.19 4.11
CA PRO A 311 -12.17 -51.34 3.19
C PRO A 311 -13.39 -51.56 2.29
N GLY A 312 -13.18 -51.49 0.96
CA GLY A 312 -14.24 -51.71 -0.04
C GLY A 312 -14.07 -51.04 -1.41
N GLY A 313 -13.03 -50.23 -1.63
CA GLY A 313 -12.68 -49.73 -2.97
C GLY A 313 -13.76 -48.86 -3.64
N ALA A 314 -14.17 -47.75 -3.02
CA ALA A 314 -15.17 -46.85 -3.59
C ALA A 314 -14.54 -45.93 -4.67
N ILE A 315 -14.89 -46.17 -5.94
CA ILE A 315 -14.65 -45.24 -7.05
C ILE A 315 -15.56 -44.02 -6.84
N PRO A 316 -15.04 -42.78 -6.76
CA PRO A 316 -15.87 -41.58 -6.71
C PRO A 316 -16.74 -41.45 -7.97
N GLY A 317 -18.03 -41.19 -7.83
CA GLY A 317 -18.92 -41.12 -9.00
C GLY A 317 -20.39 -40.86 -8.70
N ALA A 318 -20.70 -40.24 -7.56
CA ALA A 318 -22.05 -39.90 -7.14
C ALA A 318 -22.10 -38.45 -6.63
N ILE A 319 -23.32 -37.90 -6.52
CA ILE A 319 -23.56 -36.58 -5.93
C ILE A 319 -22.89 -36.50 -4.56
N GLY A 320 -22.17 -35.42 -4.30
CA GLY A 320 -21.44 -35.19 -3.05
C GLY A 320 -20.14 -35.99 -2.89
N ALA A 321 -19.81 -36.92 -3.82
CA ALA A 321 -18.60 -37.72 -3.73
C ALA A 321 -17.33 -36.85 -3.77
N VAL A 322 -16.31 -37.24 -3.00
CA VAL A 322 -15.02 -36.54 -2.91
C VAL A 322 -13.95 -37.33 -3.64
N ALA A 323 -13.43 -36.77 -4.73
CA ALA A 323 -12.33 -37.32 -5.50
C ALA A 323 -11.05 -36.52 -5.25
N SER A 324 -10.02 -37.15 -4.66
CA SER A 324 -8.77 -36.49 -4.30
C SER A 324 -7.58 -37.02 -5.10
N PHE A 325 -6.89 -36.13 -5.80
CA PHE A 325 -5.69 -36.36 -6.59
C PHE A 325 -4.46 -35.86 -5.85
N GLY A 326 -3.84 -36.73 -5.04
CA GLY A 326 -2.78 -36.35 -4.10
C GLY A 326 -3.32 -36.08 -2.69
N GLY A 327 -2.44 -35.65 -1.78
CA GLY A 327 -2.75 -35.47 -0.35
C GLY A 327 -3.02 -36.76 0.45
N GLY A 328 -3.01 -37.92 -0.22
CA GLY A 328 -3.18 -39.25 0.37
C GLY A 328 -1.86 -39.88 0.86
N PRO A 329 -1.91 -41.12 1.36
CA PRO A 329 -0.74 -41.81 1.93
C PRO A 329 0.38 -42.10 0.91
N THR A 330 0.09 -42.04 -0.39
CA THR A 330 1.04 -42.22 -1.49
C THR A 330 1.38 -40.87 -2.12
N PRO A 331 2.58 -40.31 -1.87
CA PRO A 331 3.00 -39.07 -2.50
C PRO A 331 3.13 -39.24 -4.02
N ILE A 332 2.55 -38.32 -4.80
CA ILE A 332 2.61 -38.34 -6.26
C ILE A 332 3.51 -37.20 -6.74
N SER A 333 4.72 -37.55 -7.17
CA SER A 333 5.80 -36.59 -7.50
C SER A 333 6.12 -36.50 -8.99
N PHE A 334 5.22 -36.95 -9.86
CA PHE A 334 5.29 -36.79 -11.31
C PHE A 334 3.89 -36.49 -11.84
N ILE A 335 3.80 -35.85 -13.02
CA ILE A 335 2.51 -35.58 -13.66
C ILE A 335 1.82 -36.90 -14.05
N ARG A 336 0.50 -36.99 -13.85
CA ARG A 336 -0.30 -38.19 -14.14
C ARG A 336 -1.47 -37.88 -15.06
N THR A 337 -1.81 -38.82 -15.93
CA THR A 337 -3.00 -38.77 -16.77
C THR A 337 -4.07 -39.71 -16.24
N VAL A 338 -5.28 -39.18 -16.07
CA VAL A 338 -6.46 -39.91 -15.61
C VAL A 338 -7.50 -39.90 -16.73
N THR A 339 -7.79 -41.07 -17.28
CA THR A 339 -8.80 -41.23 -18.33
C THR A 339 -10.19 -41.36 -17.70
N ILE A 340 -11.14 -40.59 -18.23
CA ILE A 340 -12.55 -40.58 -17.80
C ILE A 340 -13.42 -41.23 -18.86
N ASP A 341 -14.10 -42.33 -18.53
CA ASP A 341 -15.15 -42.92 -19.36
C ASP A 341 -16.54 -42.56 -18.80
N GLY A 342 -17.46 -42.13 -19.66
CA GLY A 342 -18.78 -41.64 -19.25
C GLY A 342 -18.74 -40.43 -18.31
N THR A 343 -19.89 -40.08 -17.72
CA THR A 343 -19.99 -38.97 -16.77
C THR A 343 -19.62 -39.42 -15.35
N LYS A 344 -18.70 -38.71 -14.69
CA LYS A 344 -18.38 -38.88 -13.27
C LYS A 344 -18.95 -37.72 -12.47
N THR A 345 -19.91 -38.03 -11.61
CA THR A 345 -20.50 -37.04 -10.70
C THR A 345 -19.70 -36.97 -9.41
N VAL A 346 -19.30 -35.77 -8.99
CA VAL A 346 -18.60 -35.53 -7.73
C VAL A 346 -19.04 -34.18 -7.15
N GLY A 347 -19.10 -34.08 -5.83
CA GLY A 347 -19.32 -32.80 -5.14
C GLY A 347 -18.01 -32.07 -4.83
N VAL A 348 -16.91 -32.81 -4.68
CA VAL A 348 -15.58 -32.26 -4.38
C VAL A 348 -14.49 -32.90 -5.24
N LEU A 349 -13.64 -32.05 -5.80
CA LEU A 349 -12.47 -32.44 -6.60
C LEU A 349 -11.22 -31.77 -6.03
N ASN A 350 -10.31 -32.55 -5.44
CA ASN A 350 -9.08 -32.02 -4.84
C ASN A 350 -7.86 -32.38 -5.68
N PHE A 351 -6.95 -31.42 -5.84
CA PHE A 351 -5.63 -31.60 -6.43
C PHE A 351 -4.58 -31.14 -5.42
N ASP A 352 -3.79 -32.08 -4.93
CA ASP A 352 -2.71 -31.82 -3.98
C ASP A 352 -1.48 -32.67 -4.32
N ALA A 353 -1.00 -32.47 -5.54
CA ALA A 353 0.15 -33.15 -6.11
C ALA A 353 0.85 -32.20 -7.09
N ILE A 354 1.98 -32.61 -7.66
CA ILE A 354 2.71 -31.73 -8.57
C ILE A 354 1.96 -31.48 -9.90
N GLY A 355 1.09 -32.41 -10.32
CA GLY A 355 0.26 -32.25 -11.51
C GLY A 355 -0.56 -33.48 -11.90
N PHE A 356 -1.76 -33.23 -12.41
CA PHE A 356 -2.68 -34.24 -12.95
C PHE A 356 -3.35 -33.70 -14.21
N SER A 357 -3.65 -34.59 -15.15
CA SER A 357 -4.38 -34.31 -16.39
C SER A 357 -5.57 -35.25 -16.51
N LEU A 358 -6.79 -34.71 -16.43
CA LEU A 358 -8.04 -35.45 -16.60
C LEU A 358 -8.46 -35.37 -18.07
N VAL A 359 -8.50 -36.50 -18.75
CA VAL A 359 -8.72 -36.58 -20.21
C VAL A 359 -9.91 -37.46 -20.55
N SER A 360 -10.63 -37.13 -21.64
CA SER A 360 -11.78 -37.93 -22.08
C SER A 360 -11.32 -39.27 -22.67
N GLY A 361 -11.89 -40.35 -22.15
CA GLY A 361 -12.02 -41.62 -22.84
C GLY A 361 -13.34 -41.65 -23.63
N THR A 362 -14.10 -42.73 -23.47
CA THR A 362 -15.38 -42.97 -24.13
C THR A 362 -16.47 -42.08 -23.51
N SER A 363 -16.87 -41.00 -24.20
CA SER A 363 -17.88 -40.03 -23.71
C SER A 363 -17.57 -39.46 -22.32
N GLY A 364 -16.29 -39.28 -22.01
CA GLY A 364 -15.82 -38.80 -20.71
C GLY A 364 -16.26 -37.38 -20.37
N ALA A 365 -16.87 -37.19 -19.21
CA ALA A 365 -17.28 -35.88 -18.67
C ALA A 365 -17.24 -35.88 -17.13
N ILE A 366 -17.15 -34.70 -16.53
CA ILE A 366 -17.32 -34.51 -15.08
C ILE A 366 -18.61 -33.71 -14.82
N ALA A 367 -19.41 -34.16 -13.87
CA ALA A 367 -20.52 -33.41 -13.31
C ALA A 367 -20.16 -32.97 -11.89
N LEU A 368 -20.05 -31.67 -11.69
CA LEU A 368 -19.88 -31.06 -10.37
C LEU A 368 -21.28 -30.89 -9.77
N ASP A 369 -21.62 -31.79 -8.84
CA ASP A 369 -22.91 -31.82 -8.15
C ASP A 369 -22.68 -32.19 -6.68
N ASN A 370 -22.97 -31.24 -5.79
CA ASN A 370 -22.86 -31.40 -4.34
C ASN A 370 -24.22 -31.27 -3.66
N ALA A 371 -25.28 -31.69 -4.35
CA ALA A 371 -26.67 -31.60 -3.93
C ALA A 371 -27.10 -30.15 -3.68
N ALA A 372 -27.54 -29.82 -2.45
CA ALA A 372 -28.11 -28.52 -2.14
C ALA A 372 -27.05 -27.45 -1.81
N VAL A 373 -25.78 -27.69 -2.12
CA VAL A 373 -24.68 -26.74 -1.92
C VAL A 373 -23.75 -26.72 -3.12
N ALA A 374 -22.99 -25.63 -3.28
CA ALA A 374 -22.03 -25.53 -4.38
C ALA A 374 -20.96 -26.62 -4.28
N SER A 375 -20.57 -27.12 -5.45
CA SER A 375 -19.44 -28.03 -5.59
C SER A 375 -18.10 -27.32 -5.33
N VAL A 376 -17.08 -28.06 -4.90
CA VAL A 376 -15.76 -27.49 -4.57
C VAL A 376 -14.66 -28.17 -5.38
N VAL A 377 -13.85 -27.37 -6.07
CA VAL A 377 -12.60 -27.81 -6.69
C VAL A 377 -11.44 -27.11 -6.00
N THR A 378 -10.52 -27.86 -5.39
CA THR A 378 -9.37 -27.28 -4.67
C THR A 378 -8.06 -27.67 -5.34
N VAL A 379 -7.14 -26.73 -5.47
CA VAL A 379 -5.78 -26.94 -5.98
C VAL A 379 -4.80 -26.43 -4.93
N GLY A 380 -4.37 -27.34 -4.04
CA GLY A 380 -3.46 -27.05 -2.95
C GLY A 380 -2.07 -26.62 -3.43
N MET A 381 -1.58 -27.31 -4.46
CA MET A 381 -0.27 -27.06 -5.09
C MET A 381 -0.27 -27.54 -6.54
N GLY A 382 0.84 -27.34 -7.25
CA GLY A 382 1.08 -27.96 -8.55
C GLY A 382 0.36 -27.32 -9.73
N THR A 383 0.47 -27.96 -10.89
CA THR A 383 -0.14 -27.52 -12.16
C THR A 383 -0.99 -28.64 -12.74
N HIS A 384 -2.29 -28.39 -12.89
CA HIS A 384 -3.28 -29.41 -13.23
C HIS A 384 -4.09 -29.04 -14.48
N PHE A 385 -4.62 -30.06 -15.15
CA PHE A 385 -5.39 -29.94 -16.38
C PHE A 385 -6.68 -30.76 -16.28
N VAL A 386 -7.81 -30.14 -16.65
CA VAL A 386 -9.11 -30.79 -16.83
C VAL A 386 -9.53 -30.55 -18.28
N SER A 387 -9.38 -31.58 -19.11
CA SER A 387 -9.64 -31.50 -20.56
C SER A 387 -10.98 -32.12 -20.95
N VAL A 388 -11.65 -32.80 -20.03
CA VAL A 388 -13.01 -33.31 -20.19
C VAL A 388 -14.04 -32.17 -20.10
N PRO A 389 -15.18 -32.25 -20.82
CA PRO A 389 -16.33 -31.40 -20.55
C PRO A 389 -16.76 -31.45 -19.08
N VAL A 390 -17.19 -30.31 -18.55
CA VAL A 390 -17.64 -30.17 -17.16
C VAL A 390 -19.07 -29.60 -17.16
N SER A 391 -19.93 -30.16 -16.32
CA SER A 391 -21.24 -29.59 -16.01
C SER A 391 -21.29 -29.15 -14.56
N VAL A 392 -21.94 -28.02 -14.27
CA VAL A 392 -22.21 -27.53 -12.92
C VAL A 392 -23.72 -27.59 -12.62
N ASP A 393 -24.06 -28.04 -11.42
CA ASP A 393 -25.42 -28.04 -10.86
C ASP A 393 -26.01 -26.62 -10.72
N ALA A 394 -27.20 -26.47 -10.14
CA ALA A 394 -27.86 -25.16 -10.00
C ALA A 394 -27.17 -24.27 -8.95
N GLU A 395 -26.51 -24.90 -7.99
CA GLU A 395 -25.81 -24.31 -6.86
C GLU A 395 -24.43 -23.75 -7.28
N GLY A 396 -23.85 -24.27 -8.36
CA GLY A 396 -22.61 -23.81 -8.97
C GLY A 396 -21.36 -24.46 -8.37
N ALA A 397 -20.18 -23.95 -8.75
CA ALA A 397 -18.91 -24.48 -8.27
C ALA A 397 -17.95 -23.39 -7.78
N THR A 398 -17.33 -23.62 -6.63
CA THR A 398 -16.18 -22.85 -6.15
C THR A 398 -14.89 -23.55 -6.55
N ILE A 399 -14.02 -22.86 -7.27
CA ILE A 399 -12.71 -23.34 -7.72
C ILE A 399 -11.62 -22.54 -7.01
N ALA A 400 -10.97 -23.16 -6.03
CA ALA A 400 -9.95 -22.56 -5.19
C ALA A 400 -8.54 -23.00 -5.62
N THR A 401 -7.72 -22.08 -6.10
CA THR A 401 -6.28 -22.32 -6.34
C THR A 401 -5.49 -21.71 -5.19
N SER A 402 -5.11 -22.53 -4.21
CA SER A 402 -4.78 -22.08 -2.86
C SER A 402 -3.50 -21.25 -2.73
N THR A 403 -2.49 -21.51 -3.54
CA THR A 403 -1.17 -20.86 -3.43
C THR A 403 -0.83 -20.07 -4.70
N LEU A 404 0.07 -19.09 -4.60
CA LEU A 404 0.48 -18.26 -5.75
C LEU A 404 1.03 -19.08 -6.93
N SER A 405 1.60 -20.25 -6.65
CA SER A 405 2.16 -21.16 -7.65
C SER A 405 1.17 -22.24 -8.12
N SER A 406 0.01 -22.41 -7.47
CA SER A 406 -0.95 -23.42 -7.90
C SER A 406 -1.72 -22.96 -9.13
N THR A 407 -1.83 -23.86 -10.12
CA THR A 407 -2.53 -23.57 -11.37
C THR A 407 -3.45 -24.71 -11.79
N LEU A 408 -4.59 -24.34 -12.37
CA LEU A 408 -5.53 -25.26 -13.00
C LEU A 408 -5.94 -24.73 -14.36
N THR A 409 -5.82 -25.55 -15.39
CA THR A 409 -6.34 -25.25 -16.73
C THR A 409 -7.51 -26.17 -17.03
N MET A 410 -8.69 -25.58 -17.27
CA MET A 410 -9.88 -26.29 -17.74
C MET A 410 -10.08 -25.98 -19.21
N SER A 411 -9.85 -26.97 -20.07
CA SER A 411 -9.94 -26.85 -21.53
C SER A 411 -11.19 -27.49 -22.11
N GLY A 412 -11.85 -28.39 -21.38
CA GLY A 412 -13.20 -28.82 -21.72
C GLY A 412 -14.23 -27.72 -21.47
N PRO A 413 -15.33 -27.66 -22.25
CA PRO A 413 -16.37 -26.67 -22.05
C PRO A 413 -17.09 -26.88 -20.71
N ILE A 414 -17.34 -25.79 -19.99
CA ILE A 414 -18.19 -25.76 -18.80
C ILE A 414 -19.61 -25.39 -19.21
N THR A 415 -20.58 -26.21 -18.79
CA THR A 415 -22.02 -26.06 -19.05
C THR A 415 -22.82 -26.22 -17.75
N GLY A 416 -24.13 -26.00 -17.77
CA GLY A 416 -25.00 -26.21 -16.60
C GLY A 416 -25.73 -24.95 -16.13
N ALA A 417 -26.52 -25.08 -15.07
CA ALA A 417 -27.39 -24.00 -14.59
C ALA A 417 -26.66 -23.01 -13.65
N GLY A 418 -25.71 -23.49 -12.86
CA GLY A 418 -24.98 -22.71 -11.86
C GLY A 418 -23.84 -21.89 -12.43
N GLY A 419 -23.19 -21.16 -11.52
CA GLY A 419 -22.06 -20.26 -11.80
C GLY A 419 -20.72 -20.83 -11.36
N ILE A 420 -19.65 -20.08 -11.63
CA ILE A 420 -18.29 -20.40 -11.17
C ILE A 420 -17.78 -19.30 -10.25
N THR A 421 -17.25 -19.68 -9.09
CA THR A 421 -16.53 -18.78 -8.18
C THR A 421 -15.06 -19.16 -8.13
N LYS A 422 -14.17 -18.29 -8.62
CA LYS A 422 -12.72 -18.44 -8.49
C LYS A 422 -12.22 -17.80 -7.19
N SER A 423 -11.58 -18.59 -6.34
CA SER A 423 -10.94 -18.16 -5.09
C SER A 423 -9.47 -18.64 -4.98
N GLY A 424 -8.79 -18.24 -3.91
CA GLY A 424 -7.38 -18.57 -3.67
C GLY A 424 -6.38 -17.76 -4.52
N ALA A 425 -5.12 -17.72 -4.10
CA ALA A 425 -4.10 -16.82 -4.66
C ALA A 425 -3.58 -17.22 -6.06
N GLY A 426 -3.73 -18.48 -6.47
CA GLY A 426 -3.21 -19.03 -7.72
C GLY A 426 -4.01 -18.68 -8.98
N THR A 427 -3.71 -19.38 -10.08
CA THR A 427 -4.29 -19.11 -11.42
C THR A 427 -5.24 -20.22 -11.88
N LEU A 428 -6.47 -19.84 -12.25
CA LEU A 428 -7.40 -20.69 -13.00
C LEU A 428 -7.45 -20.20 -14.45
N THR A 429 -7.23 -21.08 -15.41
CA THR A 429 -7.37 -20.80 -16.84
C THR A 429 -8.55 -21.58 -17.40
N LEU A 430 -9.53 -20.87 -17.97
CA LEU A 430 -10.65 -21.42 -18.71
C LEU A 430 -10.43 -21.19 -20.21
N SER A 431 -9.94 -22.23 -20.90
CA SER A 431 -9.65 -22.17 -22.34
C SER A 431 -10.72 -22.82 -23.21
N GLY A 432 -11.63 -23.60 -22.62
CA GLY A 432 -12.82 -24.12 -23.31
C GLY A 432 -13.87 -23.03 -23.57
N ASN A 433 -14.79 -23.30 -24.49
CA ASN A 433 -15.92 -22.42 -24.80
C ASN A 433 -17.05 -22.67 -23.79
N ASN A 434 -17.18 -21.80 -22.78
CA ASN A 434 -18.08 -22.03 -21.65
C ASN A 434 -19.46 -21.38 -21.90
N SER A 435 -20.53 -22.08 -21.49
CA SER A 435 -21.94 -21.71 -21.75
C SER A 435 -22.89 -22.02 -20.58
N TYR A 436 -22.37 -22.10 -19.35
CA TYR A 436 -23.19 -22.20 -18.14
C TYR A 436 -24.08 -20.97 -17.93
N ALA A 437 -25.18 -21.09 -17.19
CA ALA A 437 -26.15 -20.00 -17.05
C ALA A 437 -25.84 -19.02 -15.90
N GLY A 438 -25.23 -19.50 -14.80
CA GLY A 438 -24.97 -18.68 -13.61
C GLY A 438 -23.84 -17.67 -13.75
N ALA A 439 -23.63 -16.88 -12.68
CA ALA A 439 -22.61 -15.83 -12.64
C ALA A 439 -21.17 -16.38 -12.58
N THR A 440 -20.22 -15.57 -13.05
CA THR A 440 -18.79 -15.81 -12.85
C THR A 440 -18.27 -14.85 -11.80
N THR A 441 -17.80 -15.34 -10.65
CA THR A 441 -17.28 -14.52 -9.56
C THR A 441 -15.79 -14.75 -9.37
N VAL A 442 -15.00 -13.69 -9.23
CA VAL A 442 -13.56 -13.73 -8.91
C VAL A 442 -13.36 -13.05 -7.56
N THR A 443 -12.92 -13.81 -6.56
CA THR A 443 -12.65 -13.31 -5.20
C THR A 443 -11.16 -13.29 -4.86
N GLY A 444 -10.30 -13.94 -5.65
CA GLY A 444 -8.85 -13.94 -5.45
C GLY A 444 -8.05 -14.59 -6.59
N GLY A 445 -6.75 -14.30 -6.60
CA GLY A 445 -5.81 -14.81 -7.60
C GLY A 445 -6.13 -14.33 -9.01
N VAL A 446 -5.85 -15.17 -10.01
CA VAL A 446 -6.10 -14.85 -11.42
C VAL A 446 -7.12 -15.83 -12.03
N LEU A 447 -8.16 -15.30 -12.67
CA LEU A 447 -9.01 -16.04 -13.61
C LEU A 447 -8.65 -15.61 -15.03
N ALA A 448 -8.02 -16.48 -15.82
CA ALA A 448 -7.73 -16.24 -17.22
C ALA A 448 -8.79 -16.93 -18.10
N MET A 449 -9.49 -16.17 -18.93
CA MET A 449 -10.52 -16.70 -19.84
C MET A 449 -10.08 -16.46 -21.28
N THR A 450 -9.77 -17.54 -21.99
CA THR A 450 -9.25 -17.49 -23.37
C THR A 450 -10.15 -18.16 -24.40
N GLY A 451 -11.07 -19.02 -23.95
CA GLY A 451 -12.11 -19.59 -24.82
C GLY A 451 -13.16 -18.56 -25.24
N THR A 452 -13.95 -18.88 -26.28
CA THR A 452 -15.08 -18.03 -26.70
C THR A 452 -16.28 -18.34 -25.81
N ASN A 453 -16.56 -17.46 -24.85
CA ASN A 453 -17.54 -17.70 -23.81
C ASN A 453 -18.91 -17.08 -24.13
N THR A 454 -19.98 -17.75 -23.71
CA THR A 454 -21.38 -17.36 -23.97
C THR A 454 -22.29 -17.53 -22.75
N TYR A 455 -21.71 -17.63 -21.55
CA TYR A 455 -22.48 -17.77 -20.31
C TYR A 455 -23.41 -16.57 -20.06
N GLY A 456 -24.53 -16.83 -19.38
CA GLY A 456 -25.62 -15.86 -19.23
C GLY A 456 -25.49 -14.91 -18.04
N GLY A 457 -24.81 -15.33 -16.98
CA GLY A 457 -24.70 -14.56 -15.74
C GLY A 457 -23.72 -13.40 -15.81
N ALA A 458 -23.81 -12.50 -14.83
CA ALA A 458 -22.86 -11.40 -14.67
C ALA A 458 -21.45 -11.90 -14.30
N THR A 459 -20.45 -11.12 -14.67
CA THR A 459 -19.05 -11.34 -14.28
C THR A 459 -18.68 -10.37 -13.16
N ILE A 460 -18.46 -10.88 -11.96
CA ILE A 460 -18.23 -10.10 -10.74
C ILE A 460 -16.77 -10.30 -10.30
N VAL A 461 -16.02 -9.20 -10.20
CA VAL A 461 -14.62 -9.21 -9.77
C VAL A 461 -14.53 -8.45 -8.44
N SER A 462 -14.76 -9.16 -7.35
CA SER A 462 -14.73 -8.63 -5.97
C SER A 462 -13.35 -8.75 -5.33
N GLY A 463 -12.43 -9.48 -5.95
CA GLY A 463 -11.02 -9.55 -5.61
C GLY A 463 -10.20 -10.14 -6.75
N GLY A 464 -8.87 -10.12 -6.63
CA GLY A 464 -7.97 -10.71 -7.64
C GLY A 464 -8.02 -10.03 -9.01
N THR A 465 -7.79 -10.80 -10.07
CA THR A 465 -7.72 -10.33 -11.46
C THR A 465 -8.51 -11.24 -12.40
N LEU A 466 -9.41 -10.65 -13.17
CA LEU A 466 -9.98 -11.28 -14.35
C LEU A 466 -9.15 -10.89 -15.56
N ARG A 467 -8.55 -11.87 -16.24
CA ARG A 467 -7.78 -11.67 -17.47
C ARG A 467 -8.55 -12.20 -18.66
N ALA A 468 -9.06 -11.31 -19.51
CA ALA A 468 -9.81 -11.70 -20.70
C ALA A 468 -9.84 -10.59 -21.77
N SER A 469 -10.16 -10.97 -23.00
CA SER A 469 -10.55 -10.02 -24.05
C SER A 469 -12.07 -9.86 -24.07
N ASP A 470 -12.53 -8.62 -24.18
CA ASP A 470 -13.95 -8.30 -24.33
C ASP A 470 -14.51 -8.89 -25.64
N GLY A 471 -15.65 -9.56 -25.57
CA GLY A 471 -16.27 -10.28 -26.68
C GLY A 471 -15.64 -11.62 -27.06
N VAL A 472 -14.60 -12.07 -26.35
CA VAL A 472 -14.04 -13.42 -26.50
C VAL A 472 -14.11 -14.15 -25.16
N GLY A 473 -13.18 -13.81 -24.25
CA GLY A 473 -13.12 -14.41 -22.93
C GLY A 473 -14.22 -13.88 -22.00
N LEU A 474 -14.51 -12.58 -22.07
CA LEU A 474 -15.64 -11.94 -21.41
C LEU A 474 -16.80 -11.79 -22.41
N PRO A 475 -17.96 -12.44 -22.22
CA PRO A 475 -19.09 -12.31 -23.13
C PRO A 475 -19.61 -10.87 -23.22
N THR A 476 -19.96 -10.40 -24.42
CA THR A 476 -20.55 -9.06 -24.65
C THR A 476 -21.90 -8.86 -23.98
N THR A 477 -22.59 -9.93 -23.62
CA THR A 477 -23.88 -9.90 -22.91
C THR A 477 -23.74 -9.98 -21.39
N SER A 478 -22.57 -10.34 -20.86
CA SER A 478 -22.35 -10.33 -19.41
C SER A 478 -22.21 -8.90 -18.90
N ASN A 479 -22.80 -8.55 -17.75
CA ASN A 479 -22.42 -7.33 -17.05
C ASN A 479 -21.05 -7.52 -16.38
N LEU A 480 -20.12 -6.58 -16.53
CA LEU A 480 -18.85 -6.59 -15.80
C LEU A 480 -18.96 -5.72 -14.55
N THR A 481 -18.99 -6.35 -13.38
CA THR A 481 -18.97 -5.66 -12.09
C THR A 481 -17.60 -5.77 -11.45
N LEU A 482 -16.95 -4.63 -11.23
CA LEU A 482 -15.66 -4.53 -10.57
C LEU A 482 -15.87 -3.89 -9.18
N SER A 483 -15.62 -4.65 -8.12
CA SER A 483 -15.97 -4.25 -6.74
C SER A 483 -14.88 -4.57 -5.71
N GLY A 484 -13.62 -4.66 -6.16
CA GLY A 484 -12.47 -4.99 -5.33
C GLY A 484 -11.35 -5.76 -6.03
N GLY A 485 -11.51 -6.10 -7.31
CA GLY A 485 -10.44 -6.64 -8.16
C GLY A 485 -10.28 -5.89 -9.47
N VAL A 486 -9.49 -6.45 -10.39
CA VAL A 486 -9.07 -5.74 -11.63
C VAL A 486 -9.43 -6.55 -12.88
N PHE A 487 -9.87 -5.86 -13.93
CA PHE A 487 -9.98 -6.41 -15.27
C PHE A 487 -8.69 -6.17 -16.06
N GLU A 488 -8.02 -7.23 -16.47
CA GLU A 488 -6.78 -7.20 -17.24
C GLU A 488 -7.00 -7.66 -18.68
N THR A 489 -6.48 -6.88 -19.64
CA THR A 489 -6.70 -7.18 -21.05
C THR A 489 -5.57 -6.64 -21.95
N GLY A 490 -5.46 -7.21 -23.15
CA GLY A 490 -4.55 -6.76 -24.21
C GLY A 490 -5.26 -6.09 -25.39
N THR A 491 -6.55 -5.77 -25.24
CA THR A 491 -7.37 -5.11 -26.25
C THR A 491 -8.11 -3.93 -25.64
N ASN A 492 -8.44 -2.92 -26.43
CA ASN A 492 -9.22 -1.78 -25.93
C ASN A 492 -10.54 -2.26 -25.29
N PHE A 493 -10.97 -1.57 -24.24
CA PHE A 493 -12.21 -1.86 -23.53
C PHE A 493 -13.15 -0.67 -23.60
N ALA A 494 -14.39 -0.90 -24.06
CA ALA A 494 -15.44 0.11 -23.96
C ALA A 494 -16.83 -0.51 -23.83
N ARG A 495 -17.54 -0.14 -22.77
CA ARG A 495 -18.92 -0.56 -22.48
C ARG A 495 -19.67 0.55 -21.77
N VAL A 496 -20.97 0.66 -21.99
CA VAL A 496 -21.83 1.62 -21.28
C VAL A 496 -21.81 1.33 -19.77
N GLY A 497 -21.83 2.40 -18.97
CA GLY A 497 -21.84 2.28 -17.51
C GLY A 497 -23.21 1.88 -16.99
N GLY A 498 -23.29 0.81 -16.18
CA GLY A 498 -24.53 0.37 -15.54
C GLY A 498 -24.52 -1.11 -15.12
N SER A 499 -25.68 -1.60 -14.70
CA SER A 499 -25.86 -2.96 -14.15
C SER A 499 -26.55 -3.93 -15.11
N ASN A 500 -26.94 -3.51 -16.32
CA ASN A 500 -27.61 -4.37 -17.29
C ASN A 500 -26.62 -5.31 -18.01
N PRO A 501 -27.12 -6.38 -18.64
CA PRO A 501 -26.34 -7.21 -19.56
C PRO A 501 -25.55 -6.38 -20.58
N GLY A 502 -24.24 -6.63 -20.69
CA GLY A 502 -23.33 -5.93 -21.59
C GLY A 502 -22.81 -4.57 -21.12
N GLU A 503 -23.21 -4.12 -19.93
CA GLU A 503 -22.69 -2.90 -19.30
C GLU A 503 -21.47 -3.20 -18.40
N VAL A 504 -20.89 -2.13 -17.84
CA VAL A 504 -19.79 -2.19 -16.85
C VAL A 504 -20.09 -1.29 -15.66
N GLN A 505 -19.67 -1.71 -14.47
CA GLN A 505 -19.71 -0.88 -13.27
C GLN A 505 -18.50 -1.11 -12.38
N LEU A 506 -18.02 -0.03 -11.77
CA LEU A 506 -16.99 0.00 -10.74
C LEU A 506 -17.65 0.51 -9.46
N THR A 507 -18.00 -0.36 -8.52
CA THR A 507 -18.97 0.00 -7.47
C THR A 507 -18.35 0.34 -6.12
N THR A 508 -17.29 -0.37 -5.71
CA THR A 508 -16.61 -0.18 -4.42
C THR A 508 -15.17 -0.71 -4.46
N GLY A 509 -14.39 -0.36 -3.43
CA GLY A 509 -13.07 -0.94 -3.19
C GLY A 509 -11.98 -0.46 -4.14
N THR A 510 -10.81 -1.10 -4.03
CA THR A 510 -9.67 -0.88 -4.91
C THR A 510 -9.85 -1.71 -6.16
N THR A 511 -10.20 -1.06 -7.27
CA THR A 511 -10.69 -1.77 -8.46
C THR A 511 -10.42 -0.98 -9.74
N GLY A 512 -10.38 -1.64 -10.89
CA GLY A 512 -10.15 -0.97 -12.16
C GLY A 512 -9.60 -1.87 -13.25
N PHE A 513 -8.63 -1.36 -14.00
CA PHE A 513 -8.16 -1.94 -15.26
C PHE A 513 -6.64 -2.17 -15.27
N SER A 514 -6.16 -3.16 -16.03
CA SER A 514 -4.73 -3.47 -16.21
C SER A 514 -4.43 -3.83 -17.68
N ALA A 515 -3.33 -3.32 -18.22
CA ALA A 515 -2.87 -3.62 -19.57
C ALA A 515 -1.87 -4.76 -19.58
N MET A 516 -2.11 -5.75 -20.43
CA MET A 516 -1.22 -6.90 -20.62
C MET A 516 -1.06 -7.24 -22.10
N GLY A 517 0.18 -7.34 -22.56
CA GLY A 517 0.55 -7.71 -23.93
C GLY A 517 0.50 -6.58 -24.97
N ALA A 518 -0.33 -5.56 -24.78
CA ALA A 518 -0.40 -4.37 -25.64
C ALA A 518 -0.90 -3.16 -24.86
N ASP A 519 -0.62 -1.96 -25.39
CA ASP A 519 -1.19 -0.72 -24.86
C ASP A 519 -2.70 -0.69 -25.15
N ILE A 520 -3.49 -0.25 -24.18
CA ILE A 520 -4.96 -0.26 -24.30
C ILE A 520 -5.57 1.13 -24.01
N GLN A 521 -6.70 1.38 -24.64
CA GLN A 521 -7.61 2.46 -24.30
C GLN A 521 -8.80 1.91 -23.54
N VAL A 522 -9.22 2.64 -22.51
CA VAL A 522 -10.39 2.30 -21.69
C VAL A 522 -11.38 3.46 -21.71
N ALA A 523 -12.64 3.15 -22.02
CA ALA A 523 -13.74 4.11 -21.92
C ALA A 523 -15.01 3.47 -21.35
N ILE A 524 -15.57 4.04 -20.28
CA ILE A 524 -16.99 3.80 -19.97
C ILE A 524 -17.84 4.58 -20.98
N GLY A 525 -18.78 3.93 -21.63
CA GLY A 525 -19.45 4.40 -22.85
C GLY A 525 -18.78 3.84 -24.10
N SER A 526 -18.23 4.71 -24.94
CA SER A 526 -17.54 4.33 -26.19
C SER A 526 -16.18 5.04 -26.29
N LEU A 527 -15.23 4.48 -27.06
CA LEU A 527 -13.93 5.14 -27.27
C LEU A 527 -14.06 6.44 -28.06
N ALA A 528 -15.03 6.53 -28.99
CA ALA A 528 -15.28 7.71 -29.81
C ALA A 528 -15.98 8.83 -29.02
N THR A 529 -16.81 8.45 -28.05
CA THR A 529 -17.53 9.38 -27.17
C THR A 529 -17.59 8.79 -25.77
N PRO A 530 -16.51 8.94 -24.97
CA PRO A 530 -16.48 8.47 -23.59
C PRO A 530 -17.52 9.21 -22.76
N THR A 531 -18.26 8.47 -21.92
CA THR A 531 -19.27 9.06 -21.03
C THR A 531 -18.58 9.86 -19.93
N PRO A 532 -18.94 11.15 -19.68
CA PRO A 532 -18.46 11.86 -18.50
C PRO A 532 -18.89 11.15 -17.22
N LEU A 533 -17.97 11.00 -16.27
CA LEU A 533 -18.19 10.27 -15.02
C LEU A 533 -18.21 11.24 -13.84
N VAL A 534 -19.06 10.97 -12.86
CA VAL A 534 -19.00 11.62 -11.54
C VAL A 534 -18.58 10.57 -10.52
N TRP A 535 -17.37 10.72 -9.98
CA TRP A 535 -16.77 9.74 -9.09
C TRP A 535 -17.52 9.66 -7.76
N GLY A 536 -17.95 8.45 -7.44
CA GLY A 536 -18.70 8.13 -6.22
C GLY A 536 -20.20 8.00 -6.47
N THR A 537 -20.63 8.02 -7.74
CA THR A 537 -22.05 7.92 -8.11
C THR A 537 -22.27 6.92 -9.24
N GLY A 538 -23.48 6.37 -9.31
CA GLY A 538 -23.90 5.47 -10.40
C GLY A 538 -22.95 4.28 -10.58
N ALA A 539 -22.55 4.03 -11.82
CA ALA A 539 -21.67 2.92 -12.21
C ALA A 539 -20.17 3.19 -11.96
N PHE A 540 -19.80 4.31 -11.32
CA PHE A 540 -18.41 4.69 -11.10
C PHE A 540 -18.19 5.26 -9.69
N ALA A 541 -18.03 4.35 -8.73
CA ALA A 541 -17.80 4.63 -7.32
C ALA A 541 -16.66 3.78 -6.68
N PRO A 542 -15.51 3.52 -7.34
CA PRO A 542 -14.40 2.85 -6.68
C PRO A 542 -13.88 3.72 -5.52
N THR A 543 -13.40 3.10 -4.43
CA THR A 543 -12.66 3.88 -3.39
C THR A 543 -11.30 4.30 -3.93
N THR A 544 -10.68 3.40 -4.71
CA THR A 544 -9.44 3.63 -5.42
C THR A 544 -9.55 3.06 -6.83
N LEU A 545 -9.37 3.90 -7.84
CA LEU A 545 -9.26 3.44 -9.22
C LEU A 545 -7.85 2.87 -9.45
N VAL A 546 -7.78 1.64 -9.91
CA VAL A 546 -6.52 1.02 -10.35
C VAL A 546 -6.41 1.16 -11.85
N LEU A 547 -5.30 1.74 -12.33
CA LEU A 547 -4.89 1.72 -13.72
C LEU A 547 -3.50 1.07 -13.76
N ASN A 548 -3.44 -0.19 -14.18
CA ASN A 548 -2.31 -1.11 -14.07
C ASN A 548 -2.02 -1.66 -12.67
N THR A 549 -2.06 -3.00 -12.58
CA THR A 549 -1.51 -3.75 -11.45
C THR A 549 0.02 -3.83 -11.55
N SER A 550 0.68 -4.40 -10.54
CA SER A 550 2.12 -4.64 -10.56
C SER A 550 2.56 -5.65 -11.63
N ALA A 551 1.61 -6.42 -12.19
CA ALA A 551 1.86 -7.37 -13.27
C ALA A 551 1.68 -6.77 -14.67
N ALA A 552 1.21 -5.52 -14.76
CA ALA A 552 0.95 -4.88 -16.05
C ALA A 552 2.24 -4.72 -16.89
N THR A 553 2.14 -5.07 -18.16
CA THR A 553 3.27 -5.03 -19.10
C THR A 553 3.26 -3.83 -20.04
N ASN A 554 2.15 -3.08 -20.07
CA ASN A 554 1.88 -2.06 -21.08
C ASN A 554 1.16 -0.83 -20.52
N ALA A 555 0.98 0.19 -21.34
CA ALA A 555 0.33 1.44 -20.93
C ALA A 555 -1.21 1.37 -21.04
N ILE A 556 -1.89 2.13 -20.17
CA ILE A 556 -3.33 2.40 -20.26
C ILE A 556 -3.56 3.88 -20.58
N ASP A 557 -4.51 4.17 -21.47
CA ASP A 557 -5.10 5.49 -21.64
C ASP A 557 -6.59 5.45 -21.25
N PHE A 558 -6.92 6.04 -20.10
CA PHE A 558 -8.29 6.14 -19.59
C PHE A 558 -8.93 7.43 -20.09
N LYS A 559 -9.93 7.27 -20.97
CA LYS A 559 -10.46 8.34 -21.85
C LYS A 559 -11.53 9.22 -21.21
N ASN A 560 -12.21 8.74 -20.17
CA ASN A 560 -13.38 9.41 -19.62
C ASN A 560 -13.00 10.72 -18.93
N ALA A 561 -13.82 11.75 -19.15
CA ALA A 561 -13.83 12.90 -18.24
C ALA A 561 -14.35 12.45 -16.87
N ILE A 562 -13.75 12.97 -15.80
CA ILE A 562 -14.07 12.59 -14.42
C ILE A 562 -14.28 13.85 -13.58
N ASP A 563 -15.46 13.99 -13.00
CA ASP A 563 -15.72 14.88 -11.88
C ASP A 563 -15.38 14.15 -10.57
N LEU A 564 -14.38 14.64 -9.85
CA LEU A 564 -13.90 14.09 -8.58
C LEU A 564 -14.92 14.31 -7.44
N GLY A 565 -15.87 15.24 -7.61
CA GLY A 565 -16.82 15.65 -6.59
C GLY A 565 -16.18 16.50 -5.49
N ALA A 566 -16.59 16.28 -4.24
CA ALA A 566 -16.14 17.03 -3.06
C ALA A 566 -15.49 16.13 -1.99
N ALA A 567 -15.02 14.93 -2.38
CA ALA A 567 -14.36 14.00 -1.49
C ALA A 567 -13.10 13.43 -2.16
N ALA A 568 -12.12 13.03 -1.35
CA ALA A 568 -10.87 12.46 -1.84
C ALA A 568 -11.10 11.18 -2.67
N ARG A 569 -10.35 11.03 -3.76
CA ARG A 569 -10.40 9.94 -4.73
C ARG A 569 -9.04 9.29 -4.89
N GLY A 570 -8.95 7.98 -4.63
CA GLY A 570 -7.71 7.23 -4.78
C GLY A 570 -7.44 6.86 -6.24
N LEU A 571 -6.19 7.00 -6.67
CA LEU A 571 -5.68 6.49 -7.94
C LEU A 571 -4.40 5.69 -7.69
N GLN A 572 -4.37 4.47 -8.21
CA GLN A 572 -3.22 3.56 -8.12
C GLN A 572 -2.71 3.15 -9.50
N VAL A 573 -1.39 3.22 -9.67
CA VAL A 573 -0.67 2.78 -10.88
C VAL A 573 0.58 2.06 -10.42
N ASN A 574 0.54 0.74 -10.49
CA ASN A 574 1.57 -0.09 -9.86
C ASN A 574 2.70 -0.49 -10.82
N ALA A 575 2.50 -0.36 -12.14
CA ALA A 575 3.52 -0.57 -13.16
C ALA A 575 3.19 0.20 -14.44
N ASN A 576 4.19 0.39 -15.30
CA ASN A 576 4.05 1.07 -16.59
C ASN A 576 3.46 2.48 -16.48
N VAL A 577 2.84 2.97 -17.55
CA VAL A 577 2.27 4.32 -17.64
C VAL A 577 0.75 4.23 -17.70
N ALA A 578 0.06 5.00 -16.87
CA ALA A 578 -1.37 5.26 -17.02
C ALA A 578 -1.60 6.73 -17.36
N THR A 579 -2.27 6.98 -18.49
CA THR A 579 -2.65 8.32 -18.93
C THR A 579 -4.12 8.56 -18.61
N LEU A 580 -4.40 9.68 -17.94
CA LEU A 580 -5.74 10.26 -17.86
C LEU A 580 -5.84 11.33 -18.95
N SER A 581 -6.60 11.01 -20.01
CA SER A 581 -6.77 11.91 -21.17
C SER A 581 -8.10 12.65 -21.18
N GLY A 582 -9.10 12.14 -20.45
CA GLY A 582 -10.32 12.89 -20.18
C GLY A 582 -10.09 14.06 -19.21
N GLN A 583 -10.98 15.04 -19.25
CA GLN A 583 -10.92 16.22 -18.38
C GLN A 583 -11.19 15.81 -16.93
N LEU A 584 -10.35 16.28 -16.00
CA LEU A 584 -10.60 16.20 -14.57
C LEU A 584 -11.26 17.49 -14.08
N THR A 585 -12.34 17.36 -13.31
CA THR A 585 -13.07 18.47 -12.69
C THR A 585 -13.40 18.12 -11.24
N GLY A 586 -13.80 19.10 -10.43
CA GLY A 586 -14.16 18.87 -9.03
C GLY A 586 -14.06 20.13 -8.18
N ALA A 587 -14.84 20.19 -7.11
CA ALA A 587 -14.81 21.32 -6.18
C ALA A 587 -13.73 21.12 -5.10
N VAL A 588 -13.55 22.11 -4.23
CA VAL A 588 -12.70 22.00 -3.03
C VAL A 588 -13.09 20.76 -2.21
N GLY A 589 -12.10 19.96 -1.81
CA GLY A 589 -12.28 18.68 -1.13
C GLY A 589 -12.37 17.48 -2.09
N GLY A 590 -12.56 17.70 -3.39
CA GLY A 590 -12.41 16.70 -4.45
C GLY A 590 -10.95 16.38 -4.73
N ASP A 591 -10.24 15.87 -3.73
CA ASP A 591 -8.79 15.62 -3.80
C ASP A 591 -8.49 14.43 -4.71
N LEU A 592 -7.43 14.53 -5.51
CA LEU A 592 -6.88 13.43 -6.30
C LEU A 592 -5.70 12.81 -5.55
N ASN A 593 -5.91 11.69 -4.88
CA ASN A 593 -4.88 10.98 -4.13
C ASN A 593 -4.20 9.92 -5.01
N ILE A 594 -3.05 10.28 -5.57
CA ILE A 594 -2.22 9.41 -6.37
C ILE A 594 -1.23 8.71 -5.44
N GLY A 595 -1.58 7.52 -4.96
CA GLY A 595 -0.72 6.79 -4.05
C GLY A 595 -1.21 5.43 -3.58
N GLY A 596 -0.45 4.82 -2.67
CA GLY A 596 -0.61 3.42 -2.29
C GLY A 596 -0.09 2.45 -3.36
N ASN A 597 0.77 2.93 -4.26
CA ASN A 597 1.39 2.11 -5.28
C ASN A 597 2.39 1.14 -4.65
N THR A 598 2.35 -0.11 -5.09
CA THR A 598 3.30 -1.17 -4.70
C THR A 598 4.45 -1.32 -5.69
N GLY A 599 4.48 -0.53 -6.76
CA GLY A 599 5.52 -0.57 -7.79
C GLY A 599 5.84 0.79 -8.42
N THR A 600 6.45 0.78 -9.61
CA THR A 600 7.12 1.93 -10.23
C THR A 600 6.27 2.65 -11.28
N GLY A 601 4.95 2.54 -11.19
CA GLY A 601 4.04 3.12 -12.17
C GLY A 601 4.10 4.65 -12.24
N THR A 602 3.81 5.19 -13.43
CA THR A 602 3.76 6.63 -13.70
C THR A 602 2.35 7.05 -14.11
N VAL A 603 1.85 8.14 -13.51
CA VAL A 603 0.57 8.76 -13.90
C VAL A 603 0.84 9.93 -14.83
N VAL A 604 0.20 9.96 -16.00
CA VAL A 604 0.27 11.08 -16.94
C VAL A 604 -1.06 11.83 -16.93
N LEU A 605 -1.01 13.12 -16.59
CA LEU A 605 -2.16 14.01 -16.61
C LEU A 605 -2.09 14.88 -17.86
N SER A 606 -2.88 14.53 -18.88
CA SER A 606 -2.65 15.00 -20.25
C SER A 606 -3.68 15.98 -20.79
N ASN A 607 -4.82 16.12 -20.13
CA ASN A 607 -5.88 17.00 -20.63
C ASN A 607 -5.55 18.48 -20.33
N PRO A 608 -5.58 19.38 -21.33
CA PRO A 608 -5.25 20.80 -21.14
C PRO A 608 -6.34 21.59 -20.41
N THR A 609 -7.53 21.02 -20.26
CA THR A 609 -8.71 21.68 -19.69
C THR A 609 -9.07 21.18 -18.30
N ASN A 610 -8.20 20.40 -17.65
CA ASN A 610 -8.34 20.04 -16.25
C ASN A 610 -8.65 21.28 -15.39
N ASN A 611 -9.65 21.18 -14.53
CA ASN A 611 -10.16 22.29 -13.73
C ASN A 611 -10.82 21.77 -12.44
N TYR A 612 -10.00 21.27 -11.52
CA TYR A 612 -10.44 20.86 -10.19
C TYR A 612 -9.71 21.67 -9.13
N ASP A 613 -10.42 21.96 -8.03
CA ASP A 613 -9.95 22.82 -6.94
C ASP A 613 -9.44 22.03 -5.71
N GLY A 614 -9.53 20.70 -5.76
CA GLY A 614 -9.01 19.81 -4.72
C GLY A 614 -7.48 19.72 -4.69
N VAL A 615 -6.96 18.99 -3.71
CA VAL A 615 -5.53 18.74 -3.58
C VAL A 615 -5.10 17.58 -4.49
N THR A 616 -4.07 17.78 -5.31
CA THR A 616 -3.34 16.66 -5.93
C THR A 616 -2.33 16.11 -4.95
N ILE A 617 -2.57 14.94 -4.37
CA ILE A 617 -1.66 14.30 -3.42
C ILE A 617 -0.81 13.27 -4.15
N VAL A 618 0.51 13.37 -4.02
CA VAL A 618 1.48 12.45 -4.63
C VAL A 618 2.21 11.67 -3.54
N PHE A 619 1.91 10.38 -3.43
CA PHE A 619 2.47 9.49 -2.41
C PHE A 619 2.90 8.14 -2.99
N GLY A 620 4.20 7.92 -3.14
CA GLY A 620 4.72 6.68 -3.72
C GLY A 620 4.46 6.55 -5.24
N ALA A 621 4.36 7.68 -5.95
CA ALA A 621 4.13 7.74 -7.39
C ALA A 621 5.06 8.76 -8.08
N SER A 622 5.28 8.56 -9.38
CA SER A 622 5.73 9.62 -10.30
C SER A 622 4.53 10.14 -11.07
N VAL A 623 4.30 11.46 -11.01
CA VAL A 623 3.20 12.15 -11.70
C VAL A 623 3.76 13.08 -12.75
N LYS A 624 3.28 12.96 -13.98
CA LYS A 624 3.73 13.70 -15.15
C LYS A 624 2.59 14.52 -15.75
N PRO A 625 2.43 15.79 -15.35
CA PRO A 625 1.57 16.70 -16.09
C PRO A 625 2.21 16.98 -17.45
N THR A 626 1.41 16.99 -18.52
CA THR A 626 1.89 17.36 -19.87
C THR A 626 1.27 18.64 -20.39
N THR A 627 0.47 19.32 -19.55
CA THR A 627 -0.25 20.55 -19.86
C THR A 627 -0.20 21.52 -18.67
N ALA A 628 -0.51 22.79 -18.92
CA ALA A 628 -0.45 23.84 -17.90
C ALA A 628 -1.39 23.60 -16.70
N ASN A 629 -2.56 23.01 -16.95
CA ASN A 629 -3.56 22.70 -15.94
C ASN A 629 -3.53 21.22 -15.52
N GLY A 630 -2.49 20.46 -15.89
CA GLY A 630 -2.47 19.01 -15.67
C GLY A 630 -2.76 18.62 -14.21
N LEU A 631 -2.29 19.42 -13.25
CA LEU A 631 -2.42 19.20 -11.82
C LEU A 631 -3.68 19.82 -11.17
N GLY A 632 -4.50 20.57 -11.93
CA GLY A 632 -5.69 21.24 -11.42
C GLY A 632 -5.72 22.74 -11.68
N SER A 633 -6.62 23.44 -10.97
CA SER A 633 -6.74 24.90 -11.01
C SER A 633 -5.77 25.55 -10.01
N THR A 634 -5.60 26.87 -10.10
CA THR A 634 -4.79 27.64 -9.14
C THR A 634 -5.46 27.82 -7.77
N VAL A 635 -6.73 27.42 -7.61
CA VAL A 635 -7.41 27.40 -6.30
C VAL A 635 -6.97 26.18 -5.49
N GLY A 636 -6.68 25.08 -6.17
CA GLY A 636 -6.12 23.86 -5.59
C GLY A 636 -4.66 23.98 -5.19
N ARG A 637 -4.06 22.85 -4.82
CA ARG A 637 -2.62 22.72 -4.58
C ARG A 637 -2.15 21.30 -4.87
N THR A 638 -0.87 21.16 -5.19
CA THR A 638 -0.23 19.85 -5.31
C THR A 638 0.64 19.56 -4.09
N TYR A 639 0.28 18.54 -3.31
CA TYR A 639 1.05 18.07 -2.16
C TYR A 639 1.91 16.85 -2.53
N ILE A 640 3.23 16.98 -2.38
CA ILE A 640 4.19 15.91 -2.68
C ILE A 640 4.77 15.37 -1.37
N PHE A 641 4.56 14.09 -1.11
CA PHE A 641 4.91 13.49 0.18
C PHE A 641 6.43 13.34 0.38
N GLY A 642 6.87 13.51 1.63
CA GLY A 642 8.26 13.40 2.07
C GLY A 642 8.81 11.98 2.22
N SER A 643 8.34 11.01 1.42
CA SER A 643 8.84 9.63 1.49
C SER A 643 10.28 9.54 0.96
N SER A 644 11.13 8.79 1.66
CA SER A 644 12.47 8.38 1.22
C SER A 644 12.53 6.91 0.78
N ALA A 645 11.46 6.13 0.97
CA ALA A 645 11.39 4.71 0.63
C ALA A 645 10.80 4.47 -0.77
N THR A 646 10.02 5.42 -1.28
CA THR A 646 9.30 5.34 -2.55
C THR A 646 9.45 6.65 -3.32
N VAL A 647 9.43 6.59 -4.65
CA VAL A 647 9.41 7.79 -5.50
C VAL A 647 8.13 8.56 -5.21
N SER A 648 8.23 9.84 -4.86
CA SER A 648 7.09 10.75 -4.71
C SER A 648 7.52 12.05 -5.37
N GLU A 649 7.18 12.20 -6.65
CA GLU A 649 7.69 13.28 -7.49
C GLU A 649 6.65 13.76 -8.51
N VAL A 650 6.79 15.02 -8.90
CA VAL A 650 6.23 15.57 -10.13
C VAL A 650 7.36 15.69 -11.16
N ALA A 651 7.22 14.93 -12.24
CA ALA A 651 8.18 14.85 -13.34
C ALA A 651 7.74 15.72 -14.52
N LEU A 652 8.59 16.64 -14.96
CA LEU A 652 8.29 17.63 -15.99
C LEU A 652 9.08 17.36 -17.27
N GLU A 653 8.42 17.49 -18.43
CA GLU A 653 9.02 17.31 -19.74
C GLU A 653 8.43 18.26 -20.80
N GLY A 654 9.24 18.60 -21.81
CA GLY A 654 8.83 19.33 -23.00
C GLY A 654 8.98 20.85 -22.87
N GLY A 655 8.08 21.50 -22.13
CA GLY A 655 8.10 22.96 -21.98
C GLY A 655 6.79 23.54 -21.45
N ILE A 656 6.29 22.99 -20.36
CA ILE A 656 5.02 23.40 -19.74
C ILE A 656 5.23 24.50 -18.70
N THR A 657 4.16 25.26 -18.44
CA THR A 657 4.09 26.24 -17.36
C THR A 657 3.01 25.84 -16.38
N LEU A 658 3.39 25.55 -15.13
CA LEU A 658 2.47 25.19 -14.06
C LEU A 658 2.23 26.39 -13.14
N ALA A 659 0.97 26.72 -12.89
CA ALA A 659 0.59 27.85 -12.05
C ALA A 659 0.06 27.45 -10.67
N GLU A 660 -0.27 26.19 -10.48
CA GLU A 660 -0.78 25.68 -9.22
C GLU A 660 0.30 25.73 -8.11
N PRO A 661 -0.07 26.13 -6.87
CA PRO A 661 0.81 26.07 -5.72
C PRO A 661 1.26 24.65 -5.38
N PHE A 662 2.47 24.51 -4.85
CA PHE A 662 3.04 23.24 -4.41
C PHE A 662 3.27 23.23 -2.90
N GLU A 663 2.91 22.13 -2.26
CA GLU A 663 3.27 21.81 -0.89
C GLU A 663 4.24 20.64 -0.87
N LEU A 664 5.42 20.83 -0.27
CA LEU A 664 6.49 19.83 -0.23
C LEU A 664 6.60 19.26 1.18
N GLY A 665 6.32 17.96 1.34
CA GLY A 665 6.61 17.23 2.57
C GLY A 665 8.12 17.02 2.72
N GLY A 666 8.70 17.45 3.85
CA GLY A 666 10.14 17.27 4.05
C GLY A 666 10.54 15.79 4.01
N LYS A 667 11.61 15.44 3.27
CA LYS A 667 12.09 14.04 3.26
C LYS A 667 12.80 13.68 4.57
N GLN A 668 12.51 12.49 5.08
CA GLN A 668 12.89 12.05 6.44
C GLN A 668 14.34 11.57 6.54
N ALA A 669 14.85 10.90 5.51
CA ALA A 669 16.24 10.43 5.52
C ALA A 669 17.21 11.61 5.41
N ALA A 670 18.17 11.68 6.34
CA ALA A 670 19.22 12.69 6.32
C ALA A 670 19.98 12.63 4.99
N GLY A 671 20.10 13.78 4.31
CA GLY A 671 20.79 13.85 3.02
C GLY A 671 20.05 13.20 1.85
N ALA A 672 18.76 12.84 1.99
CA ALA A 672 17.95 12.31 0.90
C ALA A 672 18.04 13.20 -0.36
N THR A 673 18.28 12.57 -1.52
CA THR A 673 18.45 13.26 -2.81
C THR A 673 17.31 13.01 -3.79
N THR A 674 16.30 12.20 -3.45
CA THR A 674 15.17 11.98 -4.35
C THR A 674 14.42 13.30 -4.57
N PRO A 675 14.08 13.68 -5.81
CA PRO A 675 13.42 14.96 -6.08
C PRO A 675 11.96 14.97 -5.61
N HIS A 676 11.44 16.15 -5.26
CA HIS A 676 10.01 16.40 -5.28
C HIS A 676 9.59 16.87 -6.68
N ILE A 677 10.35 17.79 -7.24
CA ILE A 677 10.18 18.27 -8.61
C ILE A 677 11.38 17.81 -9.41
N ARG A 678 11.13 17.12 -10.53
CA ARG A 678 12.17 16.65 -11.45
C ARG A 678 11.89 17.15 -12.86
N ASN A 679 12.69 18.09 -13.33
CA ASN A 679 12.69 18.50 -14.72
C ASN A 679 13.54 17.53 -15.55
N ILE A 680 12.90 16.60 -16.25
CA ILE A 680 13.58 15.55 -17.03
C ILE A 680 14.13 16.12 -18.34
N SER A 681 13.34 16.94 -19.04
CA SER A 681 13.75 17.55 -20.31
C SER A 681 12.94 18.80 -20.67
N GLY A 682 13.48 19.62 -21.56
CA GLY A 682 12.80 20.84 -22.01
C GLY A 682 12.87 21.98 -21.01
N ASN A 683 12.29 23.12 -21.38
CA ASN A 683 12.33 24.33 -20.56
C ASN A 683 10.98 24.51 -19.86
N ASN A 684 10.89 24.06 -18.61
CA ASN A 684 9.65 24.06 -17.85
C ASN A 684 9.63 25.18 -16.82
N THR A 685 8.45 25.75 -16.57
CA THR A 685 8.26 26.88 -15.66
C THR A 685 7.25 26.54 -14.58
N ILE A 686 7.55 26.89 -13.33
CA ILE A 686 6.61 26.87 -12.21
C ILE A 686 6.42 28.30 -11.70
N THR A 687 5.18 28.77 -11.73
CA THR A 687 4.79 30.10 -11.25
C THR A 687 4.04 30.04 -9.91
N GLY A 688 3.50 28.88 -9.56
CA GLY A 688 2.87 28.65 -8.25
C GLY A 688 3.89 28.69 -7.11
N ASN A 689 3.45 29.19 -5.95
CA ASN A 689 4.26 29.27 -4.73
C ASN A 689 4.57 27.87 -4.18
N PHE A 690 5.71 27.74 -3.51
CA PHE A 690 6.11 26.57 -2.75
C PHE A 690 5.95 26.79 -1.26
N THR A 691 5.20 25.92 -0.60
CA THR A 691 5.17 25.80 0.86
C THR A 691 5.85 24.52 1.30
N ALA A 692 6.83 24.62 2.18
CA ALA A 692 7.47 23.44 2.76
C ALA A 692 6.77 23.07 4.08
N SER A 693 6.27 21.84 4.16
CA SER A 693 5.54 21.28 5.30
C SER A 693 6.47 20.43 6.19
N PRO A 694 6.09 20.14 7.46
CA PRO A 694 6.93 19.37 8.39
C PRO A 694 7.00 17.88 8.00
N ASN A 695 7.65 17.07 8.85
CA ASN A 695 7.92 15.62 8.69
C ASN A 695 9.19 15.24 7.90
N GLY A 696 10.19 16.11 7.88
CA GLY A 696 11.54 15.85 7.40
C GLY A 696 12.32 17.16 7.27
N ASN A 697 13.49 17.14 6.63
CA ASN A 697 14.30 18.35 6.48
C ASN A 697 14.91 18.58 5.10
N GLN A 698 14.69 17.69 4.12
CA GLN A 698 15.20 17.85 2.76
C GLN A 698 14.07 18.19 1.78
N TYR A 699 14.25 19.24 0.98
CA TYR A 699 13.34 19.69 -0.07
C TYR A 699 14.10 19.81 -1.38
N ASN A 700 13.92 18.83 -2.26
CA ASN A 700 14.76 18.65 -3.44
C ASN A 700 14.06 19.10 -4.73
N LEU A 701 14.69 20.01 -5.46
CA LEU A 701 14.28 20.48 -6.78
C LEU A 701 15.39 20.15 -7.78
N GLN A 702 15.08 19.36 -8.80
CA GLN A 702 16.05 18.78 -9.72
C GLN A 702 15.80 19.17 -11.16
N SER A 703 16.85 19.52 -11.89
CA SER A 703 16.84 19.64 -13.34
C SER A 703 17.87 18.72 -13.96
N ASP A 704 17.44 17.71 -14.71
CA ASP A 704 18.32 16.75 -15.37
C ASP A 704 18.79 17.27 -16.72
N ALA A 705 17.90 17.89 -17.49
CA ALA A 705 18.19 18.53 -18.75
C ALA A 705 17.23 19.69 -19.02
N GLY A 706 17.66 20.66 -19.84
CA GLY A 706 16.90 21.89 -20.08
C GLY A 706 16.94 22.86 -18.90
N LEU A 707 16.04 23.85 -18.90
CA LEU A 707 15.93 24.88 -17.87
C LEU A 707 14.66 24.71 -17.03
N LEU A 708 14.80 24.51 -15.72
CA LEU A 708 13.70 24.62 -14.76
C LEU A 708 13.62 26.05 -14.21
N THR A 709 12.59 26.81 -14.61
CA THR A 709 12.37 28.17 -14.10
C THR A 709 11.32 28.14 -12.99
N ILE A 710 11.61 28.78 -11.86
CA ILE A 710 10.70 28.90 -10.73
C ILE A 710 10.54 30.39 -10.40
N SER A 711 9.31 30.88 -10.40
CA SER A 711 8.98 32.27 -10.05
C SER A 711 8.07 32.41 -8.83
N GLY A 712 7.44 31.32 -8.39
CA GLY A 712 6.72 31.29 -7.12
C GLY A 712 7.67 31.38 -5.92
N ASN A 713 7.18 31.97 -4.84
CA ASN A 713 7.95 32.14 -3.60
C ASN A 713 8.07 30.82 -2.84
N TYR A 714 9.18 30.63 -2.14
CA TYR A 714 9.38 29.53 -1.20
C TYR A 714 9.20 30.01 0.24
N THR A 715 8.34 29.35 1.00
CA THR A 715 8.13 29.61 2.44
C THR A 715 8.03 28.31 3.23
N GLN A 716 8.73 28.21 4.36
CA GLN A 716 8.55 27.10 5.30
C GLN A 716 7.46 27.46 6.32
N THR A 717 6.38 26.69 6.38
CA THR A 717 5.18 27.04 7.15
C THR A 717 5.09 26.33 8.51
N ALA A 718 5.84 25.25 8.72
CA ALA A 718 6.03 24.61 10.02
C ALA A 718 7.32 23.76 10.08
N GLY A 719 8.05 23.79 11.20
CA GLY A 719 9.25 22.98 11.43
C GLY A 719 10.20 23.56 12.51
N THR A 720 11.05 22.72 13.11
CA THR A 720 12.10 23.13 14.08
C THR A 720 13.49 22.65 13.64
N GLY A 721 14.51 23.49 13.81
CA GLY A 721 15.90 23.18 13.41
C GLY A 721 16.18 23.39 11.91
N ALA A 722 17.39 23.03 11.47
CA ALA A 722 17.85 23.30 10.10
C ALA A 722 17.03 22.56 9.03
N ARG A 723 16.73 23.26 7.94
CA ARG A 723 16.02 22.75 6.76
C ARG A 723 16.83 23.01 5.50
N PHE A 724 16.72 22.14 4.51
CA PHE A 724 17.59 22.15 3.34
C PHE A 724 16.76 22.24 2.06
N LEU A 725 16.79 23.40 1.40
CA LEU A 725 16.34 23.53 0.02
C LEU A 725 17.50 23.13 -0.89
N ASN A 726 17.41 21.94 -1.48
CA ASN A 726 18.42 21.40 -2.36
C ASN A 726 18.06 21.67 -3.81
N LEU A 727 18.97 22.32 -4.52
CA LEU A 727 18.89 22.62 -5.95
C LEU A 727 19.88 21.71 -6.66
N GLN A 728 19.42 20.81 -7.53
CA GLN A 728 20.25 19.68 -7.97
C GLN A 728 20.07 19.34 -9.46
N GLY A 729 20.84 18.36 -9.94
CA GLY A 729 20.82 17.85 -11.32
C GLY A 729 21.86 18.47 -12.27
N ALA A 730 22.02 17.82 -13.43
CA ALA A 730 22.99 18.21 -14.47
C ALA A 730 22.48 19.33 -15.40
N GLY A 731 21.16 19.50 -15.49
CA GLY A 731 20.49 20.59 -16.17
C GLY A 731 20.52 21.88 -15.35
N ASN A 732 20.05 22.97 -15.96
CA ASN A 732 20.07 24.28 -15.32
C ASN A 732 18.73 24.57 -14.62
N GLY A 733 18.80 25.41 -13.59
CA GLY A 733 17.64 25.95 -12.88
C GLY A 733 17.75 27.45 -12.67
N ALA A 734 16.61 28.14 -12.62
CA ALA A 734 16.53 29.56 -12.30
C ALA A 734 15.41 29.78 -11.28
N TYR A 735 15.75 30.27 -10.10
CA TYR A 735 14.81 30.62 -9.04
C TYR A 735 14.72 32.14 -8.91
N SER A 736 13.60 32.69 -9.32
CA SER A 736 13.31 34.13 -9.32
C SER A 736 12.30 34.55 -8.25
N GLY A 737 11.55 33.60 -7.68
CA GLY A 737 10.74 33.84 -6.48
C GLY A 737 11.60 34.06 -5.24
N ALA A 738 11.06 34.73 -4.24
CA ALA A 738 11.74 34.94 -2.96
C ALA A 738 11.81 33.65 -2.15
N ILE A 739 12.98 33.33 -1.60
CA ILE A 739 13.17 32.25 -0.61
C ILE A 739 13.20 32.88 0.78
N SER A 740 12.29 32.45 1.65
CA SER A 740 12.15 32.96 3.02
C SER A 740 12.08 31.84 4.06
N ASP A 741 12.55 32.11 5.28
CA ASP A 741 12.55 31.14 6.37
C ASP A 741 11.15 30.75 6.85
N GLY A 742 10.17 31.64 6.71
CA GLY A 742 8.88 31.47 7.39
C GLY A 742 9.06 31.16 8.87
N THR A 743 8.82 29.92 9.30
CA THR A 743 8.95 29.49 10.71
C THR A 743 10.25 28.77 11.07
N ALA A 744 11.13 28.43 10.12
CA ALA A 744 12.37 27.70 10.40
C ALA A 744 13.53 28.11 9.47
N ILE A 745 14.75 28.03 9.98
CA ILE A 745 15.95 28.43 9.23
C ILE A 745 16.15 27.55 7.98
N ILE A 746 16.18 28.17 6.81
CA ILE A 746 16.42 27.53 5.51
C ILE A 746 17.89 27.66 5.11
N THR A 747 18.54 26.52 4.94
CA THR A 747 19.82 26.38 4.23
C THR A 747 19.54 26.11 2.76
N VAL A 748 20.11 26.91 1.87
CA VAL A 748 20.06 26.67 0.42
C VAL A 748 21.33 25.94 0.00
N THR A 749 21.19 24.80 -0.67
CA THR A 749 22.34 23.99 -1.12
C THR A 749 22.21 23.63 -2.58
N LYS A 750 23.18 24.05 -3.39
CA LYS A 750 23.34 23.60 -4.77
C LYS A 750 24.18 22.31 -4.82
N LYS A 751 23.74 21.30 -5.58
CA LYS A 751 24.41 20.01 -5.81
C LYS A 751 24.56 19.71 -7.30
N ASP A 752 25.38 18.72 -7.65
CA ASP A 752 25.59 18.18 -9.01
C ASP A 752 26.13 19.20 -10.04
N ALA A 753 26.34 18.77 -11.29
CA ALA A 753 27.09 19.54 -12.29
C ALA A 753 26.39 20.80 -12.84
N GLY A 754 25.06 20.91 -12.76
CA GLY A 754 24.30 21.98 -13.41
C GLY A 754 24.54 23.39 -12.84
N THR A 755 23.95 24.40 -13.49
CA THR A 755 23.94 25.79 -12.97
C THR A 755 22.58 26.14 -12.38
N TRP A 756 22.55 26.68 -11.16
CA TRP A 756 21.35 27.28 -10.60
C TRP A 756 21.53 28.78 -10.34
N THR A 757 20.58 29.59 -10.77
CA THR A 757 20.59 31.05 -10.59
C THR A 757 19.50 31.49 -9.62
N LEU A 758 19.87 32.19 -8.55
CA LEU A 758 18.96 32.81 -7.59
C LEU A 758 18.87 34.31 -7.91
N SER A 759 17.70 34.78 -8.31
CA SER A 759 17.44 36.18 -8.69
C SER A 759 16.35 36.86 -7.88
N GLY A 760 15.61 36.10 -7.07
CA GLY A 760 14.63 36.65 -6.14
C GLY A 760 15.26 37.46 -5.01
N ALA A 761 14.46 38.32 -4.39
CA ALA A 761 14.82 39.01 -3.14
C ALA A 761 14.73 38.01 -1.97
N ASN A 762 15.82 37.27 -1.75
CA ASN A 762 15.87 36.20 -0.77
C ASN A 762 16.12 36.75 0.65
N THR A 763 15.39 36.24 1.65
CA THR A 763 15.46 36.69 3.04
C THR A 763 15.71 35.55 4.04
N TYR A 764 16.13 34.38 3.56
CA TYR A 764 16.47 33.26 4.43
C TYR A 764 17.74 33.55 5.25
N THR A 765 17.77 33.12 6.52
CA THR A 765 18.89 33.36 7.44
C THR A 765 19.80 32.15 7.62
N GLY A 766 19.57 31.05 6.89
CA GLY A 766 20.43 29.87 6.95
C GLY A 766 21.60 29.91 5.96
N ALA A 767 22.40 28.85 5.94
CA ALA A 767 23.61 28.80 5.13
C ALA A 767 23.33 28.81 3.62
N THR A 768 24.27 29.35 2.84
CA THR A 768 24.26 29.27 1.37
C THR A 768 25.43 28.40 0.91
N ASN A 769 25.14 27.23 0.34
CA ASN A 769 26.16 26.24 0.01
C ASN A 769 26.19 25.92 -1.49
N ALA A 770 27.38 25.84 -2.08
CA ALA A 770 27.64 25.32 -3.40
C ALA A 770 28.46 24.02 -3.30
N ASN A 771 27.84 22.89 -3.62
CA ASN A 771 28.37 21.54 -3.44
C ASN A 771 28.30 20.73 -4.76
N GLY A 772 28.89 21.30 -5.80
CA GLY A 772 28.93 20.80 -7.16
C GLY A 772 28.36 21.81 -8.16
N GLY A 773 28.94 21.86 -9.36
CA GLY A 773 28.48 22.73 -10.44
C GLY A 773 28.56 24.21 -10.07
N LYS A 774 27.60 25.01 -10.54
CA LYS A 774 27.60 26.47 -10.34
C LYS A 774 26.33 26.96 -9.65
N LEU A 775 26.49 27.79 -8.61
CA LEU A 775 25.42 28.56 -7.99
C LEU A 775 25.66 30.05 -8.28
N VAL A 776 24.70 30.72 -8.89
CA VAL A 776 24.75 32.16 -9.18
C VAL A 776 23.77 32.87 -8.25
N THR A 777 24.25 33.82 -7.45
CA THR A 777 23.42 34.66 -6.58
C THR A 777 23.39 36.08 -7.13
N VAL A 778 22.36 36.41 -7.92
CA VAL A 778 22.25 37.71 -8.61
C VAL A 778 22.22 38.87 -7.61
N ASN A 779 21.57 38.64 -6.47
CA ASN A 779 21.63 39.55 -5.33
C ASN A 779 22.70 39.04 -4.37
N ALA A 780 23.49 39.95 -3.81
CA ALA A 780 24.50 39.62 -2.81
C ALA A 780 23.87 38.96 -1.59
N VAL A 781 24.56 37.96 -1.01
CA VAL A 781 24.05 37.20 0.14
C VAL A 781 24.35 37.99 1.42
N GLN A 782 23.32 38.44 2.13
CA GLN A 782 23.45 39.26 3.35
C GLN A 782 22.66 38.65 4.51
N ASN A 783 23.00 37.42 4.88
CA ASN A 783 22.25 36.66 5.87
C ASN A 783 23.03 36.39 7.17
N ASN A 784 24.29 36.82 7.23
CA ASN A 784 25.19 36.58 8.36
C ASN A 784 25.30 35.09 8.77
N ALA A 785 25.04 34.18 7.83
CA ALA A 785 25.14 32.74 8.02
C ALA A 785 26.43 32.19 7.40
N ALA A 786 26.65 30.88 7.50
CA ALA A 786 27.78 30.24 6.84
C ALA A 786 27.61 30.19 5.31
N MET A 787 28.73 30.31 4.58
CA MET A 787 28.84 30.02 3.16
C MET A 787 29.84 28.89 2.94
N GLY A 788 29.39 27.79 2.34
CA GLY A 788 30.21 26.61 2.07
C GLY A 788 30.40 26.35 0.58
N ILE A 789 31.63 26.14 0.12
CA ILE A 789 31.94 25.79 -1.27
C ILE A 789 32.82 24.54 -1.28
N THR A 790 32.33 23.47 -1.92
CA THR A 790 33.00 22.16 -1.94
C THR A 790 32.88 21.50 -3.31
N ASN A 791 33.59 20.39 -3.53
CA ASN A 791 33.46 19.55 -4.72
C ASN A 791 33.65 20.31 -6.05
N ASN A 792 34.66 21.18 -6.09
CA ASN A 792 35.01 22.03 -7.24
C ASN A 792 33.85 22.91 -7.72
N ALA A 793 32.94 23.26 -6.81
CA ALA A 793 31.82 24.13 -7.14
C ALA A 793 32.28 25.58 -7.36
N VAL A 794 31.47 26.32 -8.09
CA VAL A 794 31.58 27.78 -8.24
C VAL A 794 30.35 28.42 -7.60
N LEU A 795 30.56 29.30 -6.62
CA LEU A 795 29.56 30.27 -6.20
C LEU A 795 29.91 31.61 -6.84
N GLU A 796 29.03 32.14 -7.68
CA GLU A 796 29.24 33.37 -8.42
C GLU A 796 28.27 34.45 -7.93
N VAL A 797 28.83 35.59 -7.54
CA VAL A 797 28.11 36.84 -7.38
C VAL A 797 28.38 37.63 -8.66
N PRO A 798 27.46 37.65 -9.63
CA PRO A 798 27.71 38.31 -10.92
C PRO A 798 27.86 39.82 -10.71
N THR A 799 28.37 40.52 -11.72
CA THR A 799 28.47 41.98 -11.68
C THR A 799 27.10 42.58 -11.33
N SER A 800 27.04 43.31 -10.21
CA SER A 800 25.75 43.68 -9.64
C SER A 800 25.14 44.83 -10.44
N GLY A 801 24.05 44.53 -11.15
CA GLY A 801 23.26 45.52 -11.87
C GLY A 801 22.34 46.39 -10.99
N GLY A 802 22.65 46.59 -9.69
CA GLY A 802 21.86 47.51 -8.85
C GLY A 802 21.65 47.23 -7.34
N ALA A 803 22.43 46.37 -6.68
CA ALA A 803 22.48 46.31 -5.20
C ALA A 803 23.90 46.65 -4.73
N SER A 804 24.13 47.04 -3.47
CA SER A 804 25.44 47.50 -2.92
C SER A 804 26.64 46.55 -3.13
N GLY A 805 26.49 45.43 -3.85
CA GLY A 805 27.55 44.51 -4.22
C GLY A 805 28.19 43.79 -3.03
N VAL A 806 27.73 44.01 -1.80
CA VAL A 806 28.37 43.45 -0.61
C VAL A 806 27.70 42.16 -0.20
N THR A 807 28.45 41.06 -0.26
CA THR A 807 28.11 39.78 0.36
C THR A 807 28.54 39.82 1.83
N SER A 808 27.63 39.64 2.78
CA SER A 808 27.92 39.64 4.23
C SER A 808 27.48 38.33 4.89
N ILE A 809 28.47 37.58 5.37
CA ILE A 809 28.31 36.22 5.90
C ILE A 809 28.99 36.08 7.27
N GLY A 810 28.58 35.07 8.05
CA GLY A 810 29.12 34.79 9.38
C GLY A 810 30.32 33.85 9.38
N ALA A 811 30.53 33.10 8.29
CA ALA A 811 31.72 32.26 8.08
C ALA A 811 31.83 31.87 6.61
N LEU A 812 33.05 31.81 6.08
CA LEU A 812 33.33 31.25 4.76
C LEU A 812 34.13 29.95 4.91
N THR A 813 33.71 28.90 4.22
CA THR A 813 34.45 27.63 4.17
C THR A 813 34.62 27.18 2.73
N ILE A 814 35.87 27.14 2.29
CA ILE A 814 36.29 26.46 1.07
C ILE A 814 37.38 25.46 1.50
N ALA A 815 37.13 24.16 1.33
CA ALA A 815 38.03 23.15 1.89
C ALA A 815 39.39 23.15 1.16
N PRO A 816 40.53 23.09 1.87
CA PRO A 816 41.83 22.93 1.24
C PRO A 816 41.92 21.61 0.45
N ASN A 817 42.60 21.62 -0.69
CA ASN A 817 42.82 20.46 -1.55
C ASN A 817 44.23 20.51 -2.18
N GLY A 818 45.17 19.76 -1.60
CA GLY A 818 46.50 19.56 -2.21
C GLY A 818 47.32 20.84 -2.43
N GLY A 819 47.16 21.86 -1.57
CA GLY A 819 47.82 23.17 -1.69
C GLY A 819 46.92 24.28 -2.27
N ASN A 820 45.76 23.91 -2.81
CA ASN A 820 44.75 24.83 -3.36
C ASN A 820 43.41 24.66 -2.63
N TYR A 821 42.29 25.04 -3.24
CA TYR A 821 40.95 24.97 -2.64
C TYR A 821 39.97 24.14 -3.48
N ALA A 822 39.05 23.44 -2.80
CA ALA A 822 38.06 22.54 -3.40
C ALA A 822 36.83 23.26 -3.99
N GLY A 823 37.01 24.49 -4.50
CA GLY A 823 35.94 25.34 -5.01
C GLY A 823 36.35 26.79 -5.21
N THR A 824 35.44 27.60 -5.77
CA THR A 824 35.69 29.00 -6.10
C THR A 824 34.52 29.89 -5.68
N LEU A 825 34.81 30.97 -4.96
CA LEU A 825 33.93 32.12 -4.79
C LEU A 825 34.35 33.19 -5.80
N GLN A 826 33.49 33.44 -6.79
CA GLN A 826 33.72 34.42 -7.84
C GLN A 826 32.96 35.71 -7.52
N LEU A 827 33.70 36.76 -7.18
CA LEU A 827 33.14 38.04 -6.74
C LEU A 827 32.92 39.04 -7.87
N HIS A 828 33.58 38.91 -9.03
CA HIS A 828 33.55 39.98 -10.05
C HIS A 828 33.99 41.33 -9.44
N ASP A 829 33.17 42.38 -9.51
CA ASP A 829 33.36 43.71 -8.92
C ASP A 829 32.68 43.88 -7.55
N ASN A 830 32.21 42.78 -6.94
CA ASN A 830 31.50 42.76 -5.68
C ASN A 830 32.46 42.67 -4.47
N ASP A 831 31.95 43.10 -3.32
CA ASP A 831 32.65 43.10 -2.04
C ASP A 831 32.19 41.95 -1.13
N LEU A 832 33.02 41.56 -0.17
CA LEU A 832 32.76 40.50 0.79
C LEU A 832 33.11 40.93 2.22
N VAL A 833 32.20 40.69 3.15
CA VAL A 833 32.38 40.82 4.60
C VAL A 833 32.21 39.45 5.24
N VAL A 834 33.26 38.94 5.87
CA VAL A 834 33.20 37.72 6.70
C VAL A 834 33.23 38.14 8.16
N ASN A 835 32.06 38.20 8.78
CA ASN A 835 31.91 38.55 10.19
C ASN A 835 32.56 37.47 11.05
N ASN A 836 33.40 37.86 12.02
CA ASN A 836 34.18 36.92 12.85
C ASN A 836 35.10 36.00 12.01
N GLY A 837 35.53 36.46 10.84
CA GLY A 837 36.40 35.72 9.94
C GLY A 837 37.82 35.59 10.48
N VAL A 838 38.53 34.57 10.01
CA VAL A 838 39.97 34.38 10.29
C VAL A 838 40.76 34.98 9.13
N TYR A 839 41.49 36.07 9.39
CA TYR A 839 42.23 36.80 8.35
C TYR A 839 43.18 35.90 7.53
N ALA A 840 43.95 35.05 8.20
CA ALA A 840 44.90 34.15 7.55
C ALA A 840 44.22 33.21 6.53
N ASP A 841 43.04 32.69 6.87
CA ASP A 841 42.30 31.77 6.01
C ASP A 841 41.76 32.49 4.77
N ILE A 842 41.15 33.66 4.95
CA ILE A 842 40.60 34.47 3.85
C ILE A 842 41.70 34.96 2.93
N LEU A 843 42.82 35.44 3.49
CA LEU A 843 43.96 35.88 2.70
C LEU A 843 44.55 34.73 1.86
N ALA A 844 44.66 33.53 2.44
CA ALA A 844 45.13 32.36 1.71
C ALA A 844 44.18 31.99 0.55
N MET A 845 42.86 32.10 0.75
CA MET A 845 41.87 31.89 -0.32
C MET A 845 41.99 32.92 -1.44
N VAL A 846 42.21 34.20 -1.13
CA VAL A 846 42.41 35.25 -2.15
C VAL A 846 43.71 35.05 -2.93
N LYS A 847 44.80 34.72 -2.24
CA LYS A 847 46.10 34.43 -2.87
C LYS A 847 46.03 33.26 -3.85
N SER A 848 45.31 32.19 -3.49
CA SER A 848 45.10 31.03 -4.37
C SER A 848 44.24 31.38 -5.60
N GLY A 849 43.22 32.23 -5.41
CA GLY A 849 42.28 32.59 -6.47
C GLY A 849 42.79 33.58 -7.51
N LEU A 850 43.93 34.25 -7.24
CA LEU A 850 44.54 35.26 -8.12
C LEU A 850 45.94 34.83 -8.63
N PRO A 851 46.05 33.77 -9.45
CA PRO A 851 47.32 33.15 -9.83
C PRO A 851 48.23 34.05 -10.70
N LEU A 852 47.66 35.02 -11.41
CA LEU A 852 48.38 35.93 -12.32
C LEU A 852 49.18 37.04 -11.62
N LEU A 853 49.16 37.09 -10.28
CA LEU A 853 49.81 38.14 -9.49
C LEU A 853 51.08 37.68 -8.75
N GLY A 854 51.63 36.51 -9.08
CA GLY A 854 52.88 36.00 -8.49
C GLY A 854 52.70 35.25 -7.15
N PHE A 855 51.45 35.01 -6.72
CA PHE A 855 51.12 34.34 -5.45
C PHE A 855 51.10 32.80 -5.52
N GLY A 856 51.32 32.19 -6.69
CA GLY A 856 51.47 30.73 -6.84
C GLY A 856 50.19 29.90 -6.80
N GLY A 857 49.00 30.50 -6.95
CA GLY A 857 47.71 29.81 -6.95
C GLY A 857 47.32 29.13 -8.27
N ASP A 858 46.14 28.50 -8.31
CA ASP A 858 45.55 27.84 -9.49
C ASP A 858 44.22 28.44 -9.96
N GLY A 859 43.75 29.52 -9.31
CA GLY A 859 42.47 30.15 -9.62
C GLY A 859 41.29 29.66 -8.76
N THR A 860 41.52 28.74 -7.81
CA THR A 860 40.53 28.32 -6.80
C THR A 860 40.65 29.15 -5.50
N GLY A 861 39.60 29.19 -4.68
CA GLY A 861 39.53 30.08 -3.50
C GLY A 861 38.62 31.28 -3.75
N ILE A 862 39.04 32.49 -3.39
CA ILE A 862 38.29 33.72 -3.65
C ILE A 862 38.91 34.42 -4.86
N THR A 863 38.12 34.71 -5.88
CA THR A 863 38.61 35.30 -7.12
C THR A 863 37.70 36.38 -7.69
N SER A 864 38.22 37.10 -8.68
CA SER A 864 37.53 38.14 -9.42
C SER A 864 37.95 38.07 -10.88
N ALA A 865 36.97 37.94 -11.77
CA ALA A 865 37.23 37.97 -13.22
C ALA A 865 37.76 39.34 -13.66
N GLU A 866 37.38 40.40 -12.93
CA GLU A 866 37.69 41.77 -13.28
C GLU A 866 39.16 42.08 -12.97
N VAL A 867 39.70 41.46 -11.92
CA VAL A 867 41.13 41.45 -11.62
C VAL A 867 41.90 40.55 -12.61
N ILE A 868 41.41 39.34 -12.89
CA ILE A 868 42.10 38.37 -13.78
C ILE A 868 42.20 38.89 -15.22
N ALA A 869 41.13 39.47 -15.76
CA ALA A 869 41.09 39.97 -17.14
C ALA A 869 42.16 41.03 -17.42
N GLN A 870 42.58 41.77 -16.39
CA GLN A 870 43.63 42.79 -16.50
C GLN A 870 45.06 42.21 -16.52
N GLY A 871 45.25 40.94 -16.12
CA GLY A 871 46.55 40.26 -16.04
C GLY A 871 46.95 39.46 -17.30
N ALA A 872 46.03 39.23 -18.24
CA ALA A 872 46.26 38.38 -19.42
C ALA A 872 47.17 39.00 -20.52
N GLY A 873 47.70 40.21 -20.30
CA GLY A 873 48.47 40.97 -21.29
C GLY A 873 50.00 40.90 -21.22
N GLY A 874 50.59 40.22 -20.22
CA GLY A 874 52.04 40.01 -20.14
C GLY A 874 52.93 41.26 -19.95
N VAL A 875 52.36 42.44 -19.71
CA VAL A 875 53.07 43.69 -19.39
C VAL A 875 52.35 44.45 -18.28
N GLY A 876 52.99 44.57 -17.10
CA GLY A 876 52.57 45.48 -16.02
C GLY A 876 51.35 45.03 -15.21
N LEU A 877 51.50 45.00 -13.88
CA LEU A 877 50.41 44.79 -12.93
C LEU A 877 49.48 46.02 -12.99
N ASN A 878 48.28 45.90 -13.57
CA ASN A 878 47.32 47.01 -13.65
C ASN A 878 46.63 47.28 -12.30
N GLY A 879 46.08 48.49 -12.19
CA GLY A 879 45.77 49.19 -10.94
C GLY A 879 44.77 48.59 -9.96
N THR A 880 44.05 47.51 -10.24
CA THR A 880 42.99 47.00 -9.33
C THR A 880 43.28 45.61 -8.80
N MET A 881 42.73 45.27 -7.63
CA MET A 881 42.85 43.96 -7.00
C MET A 881 41.76 43.71 -5.96
N LEU A 882 41.76 42.51 -5.36
CA LEU A 882 40.98 42.23 -4.14
C LEU A 882 41.82 42.61 -2.91
N GLY A 883 41.50 43.76 -2.30
CA GLY A 883 42.11 44.20 -1.05
C GLY A 883 41.48 43.50 0.14
N VAL A 884 42.28 42.77 0.92
CA VAL A 884 41.90 42.04 2.14
C VAL A 884 42.35 42.79 3.39
N VAL A 885 41.40 43.29 4.18
CA VAL A 885 41.64 43.98 5.45
C VAL A 885 41.21 43.12 6.62
N ASP A 886 42.10 42.96 7.60
CA ASP A 886 41.77 42.47 8.93
C ASP A 886 41.20 43.64 9.76
N GLY A 887 39.92 43.54 10.12
CA GLY A 887 39.23 44.53 10.91
C GLY A 887 39.86 44.79 12.29
N ALA A 888 40.51 43.78 12.88
CA ALA A 888 41.22 43.93 14.15
C ALA A 888 42.49 44.77 13.98
N LEU A 889 43.28 44.51 12.93
CA LEU A 889 44.49 45.28 12.61
C LEU A 889 44.16 46.73 12.24
N ALA A 890 43.05 46.95 11.54
CA ALA A 890 42.54 48.26 11.19
C ALA A 890 41.88 49.01 12.36
N GLY A 891 41.84 48.44 13.58
CA GLY A 891 41.21 49.06 14.74
C GLY A 891 39.72 49.36 14.55
N GLY A 892 39.04 48.67 13.63
CA GLY A 892 37.67 48.95 13.22
C GLY A 892 37.46 50.27 12.46
N GLN A 893 38.52 50.86 11.90
CA GLN A 893 38.43 52.13 11.16
C GLN A 893 37.64 52.02 9.85
N VAL A 894 37.64 50.84 9.21
CA VAL A 894 36.80 50.56 8.03
C VAL A 894 35.40 50.13 8.49
N THR A 895 34.48 51.10 8.53
CA THR A 895 33.11 50.89 9.06
C THR A 895 32.06 50.67 7.96
N SER A 896 32.44 50.84 6.69
CA SER A 896 31.55 50.60 5.55
C SER A 896 32.30 50.12 4.32
N LEU A 897 31.65 49.30 3.49
CA LEU A 897 32.08 48.94 2.14
C LEU A 897 30.97 49.27 1.16
N SER A 898 31.23 50.10 0.14
CA SER A 898 30.24 50.39 -0.93
C SER A 898 28.84 50.77 -0.40
N GLY A 899 28.81 51.60 0.65
CA GLY A 899 27.59 52.01 1.35
C GLY A 899 26.99 51.00 2.33
N PHE A 900 27.46 49.76 2.39
CA PHE A 900 27.06 48.75 3.37
C PHE A 900 27.77 48.97 4.72
N THR A 901 27.02 49.09 5.81
CA THR A 901 27.57 49.22 7.16
C THR A 901 28.09 47.88 7.68
N VAL A 902 29.37 47.84 8.05
CA VAL A 902 29.98 46.66 8.69
C VAL A 902 29.58 46.64 10.16
N ALA A 903 28.73 45.69 10.56
CA ALA A 903 28.16 45.65 11.90
C ALA A 903 29.20 45.44 13.02
N ASN A 904 30.25 44.65 12.76
CA ASN A 904 31.32 44.34 13.71
C ASN A 904 32.69 44.57 13.06
N PRO A 905 33.12 45.83 12.87
CA PRO A 905 34.29 46.14 12.05
C PRO A 905 35.60 45.63 12.66
N THR A 906 35.68 45.39 13.97
CA THR A 906 36.91 44.88 14.64
C THR A 906 37.06 43.36 14.58
N THR A 907 36.00 42.62 14.25
CA THR A 907 36.06 41.14 14.16
C THR A 907 35.81 40.63 12.75
N SER A 908 35.58 41.52 11.78
CA SER A 908 35.30 41.13 10.40
C SER A 908 36.57 41.13 9.56
N VAL A 909 36.63 40.22 8.60
CA VAL A 909 37.59 40.30 7.49
C VAL A 909 36.85 40.87 6.28
N LEU A 910 37.43 41.90 5.68
CA LEU A 910 36.85 42.64 4.56
C LEU A 910 37.63 42.30 3.30
N VAL A 911 36.95 42.00 2.20
CA VAL A 911 37.53 41.82 0.87
C VAL A 911 36.82 42.78 -0.07
N LYS A 912 37.55 43.70 -0.66
CA LYS A 912 37.00 44.72 -1.56
C LYS A 912 37.63 44.63 -2.93
N TYR A 913 36.82 44.73 -3.99
CA TYR A 913 37.37 45.06 -5.31
C TYR A 913 37.78 46.54 -5.30
N THR A 914 39.09 46.80 -5.26
CA THR A 914 39.62 48.15 -5.08
C THR A 914 40.88 48.44 -5.91
N TRP A 915 41.33 49.71 -5.91
CA TRP A 915 42.62 50.12 -6.44
C TRP A 915 43.75 49.54 -5.58
N ARG A 916 44.85 49.18 -6.23
CA ARG A 916 46.04 48.66 -5.60
C ARG A 916 46.66 49.77 -4.75
N GLY A 917 46.68 49.58 -3.44
CA GLY A 917 47.15 50.61 -2.52
C GLY A 917 46.09 51.56 -1.98
N ASP A 918 44.80 51.35 -2.27
CA ASP A 918 43.71 51.91 -1.47
C ASP A 918 43.66 51.16 -0.14
N ALA A 919 44.48 51.59 0.82
CA ALA A 919 44.72 50.90 2.09
C ALA A 919 43.51 51.02 3.04
N ASN A 920 42.79 52.15 2.99
CA ASN A 920 41.63 52.41 3.83
C ASN A 920 40.30 51.92 3.23
N LEU A 921 40.31 51.42 1.99
CA LEU A 921 39.17 50.91 1.23
C LEU A 921 38.10 51.97 0.87
N ASP A 922 38.49 53.23 0.74
CA ASP A 922 37.60 54.36 0.40
C ASP A 922 37.33 54.50 -1.11
N GLY A 923 38.01 53.70 -1.93
CA GLY A 923 37.84 53.64 -3.39
C GLY A 923 38.76 54.58 -4.17
N ILE A 924 39.68 55.31 -3.52
CA ILE A 924 40.65 56.21 -4.15
C ILE A 924 42.02 56.04 -3.50
N VAL A 925 43.09 55.90 -4.29
CA VAL A 925 44.46 55.95 -3.74
C VAL A 925 44.86 57.41 -3.54
N ASN A 926 45.10 57.85 -2.31
CA ASN A 926 45.43 59.23 -2.00
C ASN A 926 46.41 59.36 -0.81
N GLY A 927 46.69 60.59 -0.38
CA GLY A 927 47.66 60.84 0.70
C GLY A 927 47.33 60.15 2.04
N SER A 928 46.06 59.83 2.29
CA SER A 928 45.64 59.05 3.45
C SER A 928 46.12 57.59 3.39
N ASP A 929 46.21 57.00 2.20
CA ASP A 929 46.74 55.65 2.02
C ASP A 929 48.26 55.61 2.20
N TYR A 930 48.98 56.59 1.64
CA TYR A 930 50.41 56.74 1.87
C TYR A 930 50.71 56.96 3.36
N ALA A 931 49.88 57.72 4.07
CA ALA A 931 50.05 57.91 5.51
C ALA A 931 49.88 56.60 6.31
N LEU A 932 48.99 55.71 5.87
CA LEU A 932 48.84 54.38 6.46
C LEU A 932 50.03 53.47 6.13
N ALA A 933 50.53 53.52 4.89
CA ALA A 933 51.75 52.82 4.48
C ALA A 933 53.00 53.30 5.24
N ASP A 934 53.15 54.61 5.46
CA ASP A 934 54.22 55.22 6.26
C ASP A 934 54.13 54.77 7.72
N THR A 935 52.90 54.69 8.25
CA THR A 935 52.64 54.18 9.60
C THR A 935 53.03 52.70 9.72
N GLY A 936 52.70 51.88 8.71
CA GLY A 936 53.13 50.49 8.63
C GLY A 936 54.64 50.33 8.56
N PHE A 937 55.29 51.07 7.66
CA PHE A 937 56.74 51.02 7.46
C PHE A 937 57.51 51.46 8.72
N SER A 938 57.12 52.58 9.33
CA SER A 938 57.80 53.13 10.51
C SER A 938 57.50 52.36 11.79
N GLY A 939 56.30 51.78 11.91
CA GLY A 939 55.83 51.03 13.07
C GLY A 939 56.08 49.53 13.02
N GLY A 940 56.56 48.99 11.89
CA GLY A 940 56.68 47.54 11.68
C GLY A 940 55.32 46.83 11.60
N GLY A 941 54.28 47.51 11.11
CA GLY A 941 52.97 46.92 10.84
C GLY A 941 53.02 45.91 9.68
N THR A 942 51.92 45.22 9.42
CA THR A 942 51.78 44.28 8.28
C THR A 942 50.33 44.24 7.79
N GLY A 943 50.09 43.66 6.61
CA GLY A 943 48.77 43.56 6.00
C GLY A 943 48.32 44.83 5.25
N TRP A 944 47.27 44.65 4.44
CA TRP A 944 46.79 45.65 3.47
C TRP A 944 46.57 47.05 4.07
N PHE A 945 45.93 47.11 5.23
CA PHE A 945 45.58 48.38 5.89
C PHE A 945 46.81 49.22 6.26
N TYR A 946 47.96 48.58 6.49
CA TYR A 946 49.23 49.25 6.79
C TYR A 946 50.15 49.34 5.56
N GLY A 947 49.64 49.09 4.35
CA GLY A 947 50.38 49.28 3.10
C GLY A 947 51.18 48.07 2.60
N ASP A 948 51.03 46.88 3.18
CA ASP A 948 51.58 45.62 2.64
C ASP A 948 50.65 45.10 1.53
N VAL A 949 50.79 45.65 0.33
CA VAL A 949 49.89 45.45 -0.81
C VAL A 949 50.24 44.22 -1.64
N ASN A 950 51.46 43.71 -1.50
CA ASN A 950 51.87 42.44 -2.10
C ASN A 950 51.71 41.24 -1.14
N TYR A 951 51.35 41.47 0.13
CA TYR A 951 51.18 40.43 1.15
C TYR A 951 52.40 39.54 1.40
N ASP A 952 53.62 40.07 1.25
CA ASP A 952 54.87 39.39 1.61
C ASP A 952 55.19 39.51 3.11
N GLY A 953 54.41 40.33 3.83
CA GLY A 953 54.51 40.53 5.27
C GLY A 953 55.51 41.60 5.69
N VAL A 954 56.09 42.35 4.75
CA VAL A 954 57.07 43.41 5.01
C VAL A 954 56.80 44.61 4.13
N ILE A 955 56.36 45.73 4.70
CA ILE A 955 56.21 46.98 3.96
C ILE A 955 57.59 47.46 3.51
N ASN A 956 57.80 47.56 2.20
CA ASN A 956 59.07 48.00 1.63
C ASN A 956 58.87 48.73 0.29
N GLY A 957 59.96 49.09 -0.39
CA GLY A 957 59.90 49.83 -1.65
C GLY A 957 59.10 49.13 -2.76
N SER A 958 58.95 47.80 -2.70
CA SER A 958 58.10 47.06 -3.65
C SER A 958 56.61 47.32 -3.43
N ASP A 959 56.17 47.53 -2.18
CA ASP A 959 54.80 47.93 -1.87
C ASP A 959 54.52 49.36 -2.32
N TYR A 960 55.41 50.31 -2.01
CA TYR A 960 55.26 51.69 -2.47
C TYR A 960 55.19 51.77 -4.00
N ALA A 961 56.01 50.98 -4.72
CA ALA A 961 55.93 50.91 -6.18
C ALA A 961 54.56 50.40 -6.68
N LEU A 962 53.92 49.50 -5.94
CA LEU A 962 52.59 48.98 -6.25
C LEU A 962 51.47 49.98 -5.91
N ILE A 963 51.61 50.73 -4.81
CA ILE A 963 50.72 51.85 -4.45
C ILE A 963 50.83 52.96 -5.51
N ASP A 964 52.04 53.34 -5.91
CA ASP A 964 52.29 54.30 -7.00
C ASP A 964 51.66 53.84 -8.32
N THR A 965 51.71 52.53 -8.58
CA THR A 965 51.04 51.94 -9.75
C THR A 965 49.53 52.10 -9.67
N GLY A 966 48.90 51.90 -8.51
CA GLY A 966 47.48 52.19 -8.30
C GLY A 966 47.16 53.68 -8.44
N PHE A 967 47.96 54.56 -7.83
CA PHE A 967 47.79 56.01 -7.89
C PHE A 967 47.91 56.57 -9.31
N SER A 968 48.81 56.01 -10.13
CA SER A 968 49.00 56.45 -11.52
C SER A 968 48.00 55.85 -12.51
N SER A 969 47.35 54.75 -12.14
CA SER A 969 46.35 54.06 -12.97
C SER A 969 44.91 54.42 -12.64
N GLN A 970 44.64 54.96 -11.45
CA GLN A 970 43.31 55.44 -11.11
C GLN A 970 42.89 56.60 -12.00
N THR A 971 41.66 56.57 -12.48
CA THR A 971 41.05 57.63 -13.30
C THR A 971 39.96 58.40 -12.55
N GLY A 972 39.84 58.14 -11.25
CA GLY A 972 38.80 58.61 -10.33
C GLY A 972 38.51 57.54 -9.27
N PRO A 973 37.52 57.76 -8.39
CA PRO A 973 37.00 56.72 -7.53
C PRO A 973 36.60 55.50 -8.37
N LEU A 974 36.94 54.28 -7.92
CA LEU A 974 36.39 53.09 -8.56
C LEU A 974 34.87 53.20 -8.55
N PRO A 975 34.18 52.99 -9.69
CA PRO A 975 32.74 52.99 -9.71
C PRO A 975 32.24 51.98 -8.67
N GLU A 976 31.39 52.43 -7.76
CA GLU A 976 30.51 51.50 -7.06
C GLU A 976 29.77 50.67 -8.12
N PRO A 977 29.45 49.40 -7.86
CA PRO A 977 28.77 48.55 -8.84
C PRO A 977 27.59 49.29 -9.49
N ALA A 978 27.67 49.43 -10.82
CA ALA A 978 27.01 50.54 -11.52
C ALA A 978 25.47 50.52 -11.43
N MET A 979 24.85 51.70 -11.22
CA MET A 979 23.42 51.92 -11.42
C MET A 979 23.07 51.97 -12.91
N LEU A 980 22.62 50.85 -13.51
CA LEU A 980 22.04 50.84 -14.86
C LEU A 980 20.58 50.34 -14.82
N SER A 981 19.64 51.17 -15.28
CA SER A 981 18.19 50.91 -15.22
C SER A 981 17.75 49.67 -16.01
N LEU A 982 17.32 48.64 -15.28
CA LEU A 982 16.30 47.59 -15.49
C LEU A 982 15.61 47.38 -16.87
N LEU A 983 16.28 47.42 -18.02
CA LEU A 983 15.63 47.10 -19.32
C LEU A 983 16.40 46.14 -20.26
N GLY A 984 17.52 45.54 -19.84
CA GLY A 984 18.43 44.85 -20.77
C GLY A 984 18.51 43.31 -20.73
N LEU A 985 18.36 42.65 -19.57
CA LEU A 985 18.81 41.25 -19.43
C LEU A 985 17.85 40.18 -20.01
N GLY A 986 16.63 40.54 -20.40
CA GLY A 986 15.71 39.62 -21.11
C GLY A 986 15.97 39.50 -22.62
N ALA A 987 16.75 40.41 -23.23
CA ALA A 987 16.80 40.55 -24.69
C ALA A 987 18.01 39.90 -25.39
N MET A 988 19.13 39.64 -24.70
CA MET A 988 20.34 39.10 -25.35
C MET A 988 20.28 37.60 -25.67
N GLY A 989 19.33 36.85 -25.09
CA GLY A 989 19.05 35.46 -25.47
C GLY A 989 18.22 35.30 -26.75
N MET A 990 17.54 36.35 -27.21
CA MET A 990 16.59 36.27 -28.35
C MET A 990 17.10 36.88 -29.67
N LEU A 991 18.25 37.55 -29.69
CA LEU A 991 18.77 38.21 -30.89
C LEU A 991 19.75 37.37 -31.75
N ARG A 992 19.99 36.09 -31.41
CA ARG A 992 20.78 35.18 -32.27
C ARG A 992 19.97 34.35 -33.27
N ARG A 993 18.70 34.70 -33.51
CA ARG A 993 17.87 34.16 -34.61
C ARG A 993 17.36 35.27 -35.53
N ARG A 994 18.26 35.85 -36.34
CA ARG A 994 17.91 36.39 -37.67
C ARG A 994 19.18 36.84 -38.40
N ARG A 995 19.75 35.94 -39.20
CA ARG A 995 20.37 36.21 -40.51
C ARG A 995 20.97 34.92 -41.08
N PHE A 996 20.14 34.18 -41.80
CA PHE A 996 20.51 33.66 -43.11
C PHE A 996 19.35 34.02 -44.04
N THR A 997 19.66 34.84 -45.05
CA THR A 997 18.78 35.24 -46.16
C THR A 997 19.37 34.71 -47.46
N ALA A 998 18.47 34.47 -48.43
CA ALA A 998 18.65 34.03 -49.81
C ALA A 998 18.77 32.52 -50.00
#